data_AF-A0A1C6YBV1-F1
#
_entry.id   AF-A0A1C6YBV1-F1
#
_cell.length_a   1.000
_cell.length_b   1.000
_cell.length_c   1.000
_cell.angle_alpha   90.00
_cell.angle_beta   90.00
_cell.angle_gamma   90.00
#
_symmetry.space_group_name_H-M   'P 1'
#
loop_
_entity.id
_entity.type
_entity.pdbx_description
1 polymer ?
#
loop_
_entity_poly.entity_id
_entity_poly.type
_entity_poly.pdbx_seq_one_letter_code
_entity_poly.pdbx_strand_id
1 'polypeptide(L)'
;MKENNKEKYVTIEDNQNEEYNYEETQYVNINSLKDEKYENIKQWEIDEKISKRESPDEMEAAINSSLSKTGPIENNENAENDNANKSETYTNLMGGDKNILNNNRLSKLKDILYNQLVKKRKLLDEKLRVKIYEKNKLEESVNNLGLELFRINKENDDLEKREKELINSIKNIKSDKTKQISENKKVKREYNNELVSLKKEINYYAEIYNKYNNNLLELNNLKKYYESMQNKTKVNENVILSQEGRDKIKEIKINKRENIINKMNHEINEIQTSINIKKDLQKNSEIELKNLQVLINDEKKEREILQKNKNNIIKMLNDSINNMKKRDEVIDEIHKKLTTLKINVLELEKSNEQVKKENSVEREKRDNLLIELKILKKKIHKIEKNKNELNKCVDDISNFNDQIKIDIRNEQNKCENINEKIKNINKNIQNNENKIKEMKNNINKEVDNIISVYTEKIKTSHFCSKTKNDIKNVKEDIIKKENEIENYKNLIIRIKIQQILENTKIENMQNKRNKLNKEFNEKNNLLTHYDYIVKKNHYIIENKQTEVDRLNEELDKKISKKNLDVNNNQGSGFTSTVPITLEIKIQKLNKEINEILKKSRMLEKDWFLKQSEMIKIQNENNQINEEILKGNDLHLILGQKKCELEENFNNLQNSVKKINKNILHIRLQLERFECKNNDMLEKVDKINNDILKWNENANIKKEKYKNIQNKLKNDIFKLKNDKDKYQQNLLDYENQILIFENKIREKKKLQEIIKQYEENKDIIYLKKQIQHKNEVVENIKKKQNSILANIKLALNKRNDLDDKKELFQKNFENGVNVSFKIQHEISMIKKNIKAKKKKRQNLYTHFDQITQSYENLISQIQEHQSYIQHLNQQYNILDVVLKVLTFEKKHRFQELLKFQNAVKNVHTLQDTKNNYDIIKKNCSIYKNKIIAIKNNLKIFGAKNEVYEKLLFVLFEWLEN
;
A
#
# COMPACT_ATOMS: atom_id res chain seq x y z
N MET A 1 -27.86 -52.87 -19.15
CA MET A 1 -27.28 -52.94 -17.78
C MET A 1 -27.98 -51.86 -16.97
N LYS A 2 -28.59 -52.12 -15.81
CA LYS A 2 -28.03 -52.65 -14.56
C LYS A 2 -26.97 -51.69 -13.97
N GLU A 3 -27.02 -51.26 -12.70
CA GLU A 3 -27.89 -51.69 -11.59
C GLU A 3 -27.99 -50.70 -10.40
N ASN A 4 -29.11 -50.80 -9.67
CA ASN A 4 -29.31 -50.53 -8.23
C ASN A 4 -29.28 -49.07 -7.68
N ASN A 5 -30.17 -48.64 -6.75
CA ASN A 5 -30.79 -49.23 -5.53
C ASN A 5 -29.83 -49.28 -4.32
N LYS A 6 -30.21 -48.96 -3.06
CA LYS A 6 -31.48 -48.40 -2.49
C LYS A 6 -31.25 -47.93 -1.02
N GLU A 7 -32.34 -47.55 -0.35
CA GLU A 7 -32.56 -47.49 1.13
C GLU A 7 -32.28 -46.14 1.83
N LYS A 8 -33.13 -45.64 2.77
CA LYS A 8 -34.51 -46.04 3.18
C LYS A 8 -35.20 -44.96 4.05
N TYR A 9 -36.50 -45.17 4.32
CA TYR A 9 -37.44 -44.48 5.24
C TYR A 9 -37.93 -43.08 4.77
N VAL A 10 -39.22 -42.77 4.48
CA VAL A 10 -40.58 -43.19 4.97
C VAL A 10 -40.94 -42.44 6.28
N THR A 11 -42.10 -41.78 6.50
CA THR A 11 -43.55 -42.02 6.15
C THR A 11 -44.31 -40.65 5.99
N ILE A 12 -45.29 -40.44 5.07
CA ILE A 12 -46.81 -40.48 5.22
C ILE A 12 -47.42 -39.28 6.02
N GLU A 13 -48.57 -38.63 5.76
CA GLU A 13 -49.77 -38.72 4.85
C GLU A 13 -50.55 -37.34 4.92
N ASP A 14 -51.58 -36.92 4.14
CA ASP A 14 -52.15 -37.26 2.81
C ASP A 14 -53.19 -36.20 2.31
N ASN A 15 -53.83 -36.45 1.15
CA ASN A 15 -55.22 -36.16 0.71
C ASN A 15 -55.73 -34.77 0.23
N GLN A 16 -55.77 -34.63 -1.12
CA GLN A 16 -56.97 -34.67 -1.99
C GLN A 16 -58.17 -33.69 -1.86
N ASN A 17 -58.61 -33.20 -3.06
CA ASN A 17 -59.99 -32.90 -3.51
C ASN A 17 -60.78 -31.75 -2.83
N GLU A 18 -61.79 -31.07 -3.42
CA GLU A 18 -62.26 -30.94 -4.82
C GLU A 18 -63.05 -29.60 -5.02
N GLU A 19 -63.72 -29.47 -6.17
CA GLU A 19 -64.45 -28.35 -6.80
C GLU A 19 -65.34 -27.34 -6.01
N TYR A 20 -65.55 -26.19 -6.68
CA TYR A 20 -66.65 -25.19 -6.64
C TYR A 20 -67.79 -25.28 -5.60
N ASN A 21 -68.13 -24.12 -4.98
CA ASN A 21 -69.42 -23.46 -5.29
C ASN A 21 -69.54 -21.96 -4.89
N TYR A 22 -70.66 -21.36 -5.28
CA TYR A 22 -71.08 -19.95 -5.06
C TYR A 22 -72.00 -19.75 -3.83
N GLU A 23 -72.25 -18.47 -3.49
CA GLU A 23 -73.42 -17.97 -2.71
C GLU A 23 -73.50 -18.38 -1.20
N GLU A 24 -74.25 -17.71 -0.30
CA GLU A 24 -75.15 -16.55 -0.39
C GLU A 24 -75.19 -15.73 0.94
N THR A 25 -75.94 -14.60 0.95
CA THR A 25 -76.61 -13.83 2.04
C THR A 25 -76.17 -13.94 3.54
N GLN A 26 -76.23 -12.86 4.34
CA GLN A 26 -77.45 -12.48 5.09
C GLN A 26 -77.47 -11.06 5.71
N TYR A 27 -78.64 -10.70 6.25
CA TYR A 27 -79.09 -9.38 6.74
C TYR A 27 -79.22 -9.35 8.29
N VAL A 28 -79.24 -8.13 8.88
CA VAL A 28 -80.06 -7.73 10.08
C VAL A 28 -79.70 -8.36 11.45
N ASN A 29 -79.84 -7.72 12.63
CA ASN A 29 -79.96 -6.32 13.09
C ASN A 29 -80.01 -6.32 14.66
N ILE A 30 -79.95 -5.14 15.30
CA ILE A 30 -80.49 -4.81 16.64
C ILE A 30 -79.81 -5.40 17.92
N ASN A 31 -79.19 -4.48 18.65
CA ASN A 31 -79.20 -4.20 20.10
C ASN A 31 -79.23 -5.33 21.15
N SER A 32 -78.30 -5.24 22.11
CA SER A 32 -78.57 -5.03 23.56
C SER A 32 -77.22 -4.78 24.29
N LEU A 33 -77.07 -4.14 25.46
CA LEU A 33 -77.98 -3.38 26.34
C LEU A 33 -77.16 -2.59 27.41
N LYS A 34 -77.83 -1.67 28.13
CA LYS A 34 -77.60 -1.21 29.54
C LYS A 34 -76.58 -0.11 29.92
N ASP A 35 -77.20 1.02 30.32
CA ASP A 35 -77.23 1.61 31.69
C ASP A 35 -76.16 2.61 32.19
N GLU A 36 -76.59 3.88 32.19
CA GLU A 36 -76.69 4.79 33.35
C GLU A 36 -75.48 5.12 34.26
N LYS A 37 -75.20 6.44 34.36
CA LYS A 37 -75.53 7.16 35.62
C LYS A 37 -75.81 8.66 35.42
N TYR A 38 -76.65 9.19 36.31
CA TYR A 38 -77.15 10.57 36.32
C TYR A 38 -76.19 11.54 37.04
N GLU A 39 -76.31 12.83 36.76
CA GLU A 39 -76.65 13.78 37.83
C GLU A 39 -77.34 15.08 37.37
N ASN A 40 -78.38 15.45 38.13
CA ASN A 40 -78.99 16.78 38.36
C ASN A 40 -79.50 17.68 37.21
N ILE A 41 -80.76 18.13 37.38
CA ILE A 41 -81.47 19.15 36.60
C ILE A 41 -81.71 20.39 37.48
N LYS A 42 -81.49 21.59 36.91
CA LYS A 42 -82.23 22.83 37.22
C LYS A 42 -82.49 23.53 35.88
N GLN A 43 -83.71 23.78 35.39
CA GLN A 43 -84.99 24.22 35.98
C GLN A 43 -85.12 25.75 36.15
N TRP A 44 -85.52 26.38 35.03
CA TRP A 44 -86.52 27.45 34.87
C TRP A 44 -86.22 28.94 35.11
N GLU A 45 -87.03 29.71 34.35
CA GLU A 45 -87.48 31.11 34.47
C GLU A 45 -86.43 32.23 34.38
N ILE A 46 -86.33 32.91 33.22
CA ILE A 46 -87.18 34.05 32.79
C ILE A 46 -87.10 35.23 33.76
N ASP A 47 -86.56 36.35 33.29
CA ASP A 47 -87.27 37.63 33.48
C ASP A 47 -87.06 38.58 32.29
N GLU A 48 -87.94 39.56 32.18
CA GLU A 48 -88.20 40.40 31.00
C GLU A 48 -88.30 41.87 31.44
N LYS A 49 -87.64 42.81 30.72
CA LYS A 49 -88.21 44.11 30.25
C LYS A 49 -87.16 45.12 29.72
N ILE A 50 -87.31 45.45 28.44
CA ILE A 50 -87.77 46.77 27.93
C ILE A 50 -87.43 48.00 28.80
N SER A 51 -86.73 49.01 28.23
CA SER A 51 -87.32 50.34 27.92
C SER A 51 -86.31 51.37 27.36
N LYS A 52 -86.86 52.42 26.71
CA LYS A 52 -86.25 53.65 26.14
C LYS A 52 -85.52 53.43 24.80
N ARG A 53 -85.95 53.99 23.65
CA ARG A 53 -86.22 55.42 23.29
C ARG A 53 -84.98 56.28 23.55
N GLU A 54 -84.39 56.93 22.54
CA GLU A 54 -85.00 58.03 21.77
C GLU A 54 -84.51 58.11 20.31
N SER A 55 -85.43 58.49 19.41
CA SER A 55 -85.14 59.21 18.14
C SER A 55 -85.03 60.70 18.50
N PRO A 56 -84.28 61.54 17.75
CA PRO A 56 -84.89 62.17 16.58
C PRO A 56 -84.02 62.27 15.30
N ASP A 57 -84.62 61.82 14.20
CA ASP A 57 -85.02 62.62 13.02
C ASP A 57 -84.04 63.04 11.91
N GLU A 58 -84.61 63.02 10.69
CA GLU A 58 -84.35 63.87 9.51
C GLU A 58 -83.00 63.77 8.74
N MET A 59 -82.97 63.77 7.39
CA MET A 59 -84.08 63.66 6.43
C MET A 59 -83.66 63.01 5.09
N GLU A 60 -84.67 62.34 4.53
CA GLU A 60 -84.92 61.75 3.21
C GLU A 60 -84.17 62.16 1.91
N ALA A 61 -84.55 61.44 0.84
CA ALA A 61 -84.83 62.00 -0.49
C ALA A 61 -83.72 62.07 -1.56
N ALA A 62 -83.30 60.87 -2.00
CA ALA A 62 -83.76 60.31 -3.29
C ALA A 62 -83.32 60.86 -4.67
N ILE A 63 -83.43 59.91 -5.63
CA ILE A 63 -83.89 60.09 -7.02
C ILE A 63 -82.89 60.61 -8.09
N ASN A 64 -82.27 59.58 -8.70
CA ASN A 64 -82.40 59.28 -10.14
C ASN A 64 -81.45 59.89 -11.18
N SER A 65 -80.91 58.94 -11.97
CA SER A 65 -80.93 58.96 -13.46
C SER A 65 -79.98 59.89 -14.20
N SER A 66 -79.63 59.62 -15.46
CA SER A 66 -79.51 58.33 -16.18
C SER A 66 -78.76 58.58 -17.50
N LEU A 67 -78.38 57.49 -18.20
CA LEU A 67 -78.02 57.48 -19.62
C LEU A 67 -76.71 58.25 -19.98
N SER A 68 -75.93 57.87 -21.01
CA SER A 68 -76.14 56.83 -22.04
C SER A 68 -74.82 56.44 -22.75
N LYS A 69 -74.94 55.53 -23.72
CA LYS A 69 -74.09 55.34 -24.93
C LYS A 69 -72.80 54.53 -24.83
N THR A 70 -72.94 53.28 -25.29
CA THR A 70 -72.11 52.60 -26.33
C THR A 70 -70.60 52.47 -26.13
N GLY A 71 -70.13 51.21 -26.04
CA GLY A 71 -68.78 50.82 -26.48
C GLY A 71 -68.72 50.63 -28.02
N PRO A 72 -68.08 49.59 -28.58
CA PRO A 72 -67.53 48.37 -27.96
C PRO A 72 -66.12 47.98 -28.52
N ILE A 73 -65.82 46.68 -28.55
CA ILE A 73 -64.89 45.96 -29.45
C ILE A 73 -63.41 45.75 -29.01
N GLU A 74 -63.17 44.48 -28.67
CA GLU A 74 -62.05 43.59 -29.02
C GLU A 74 -60.61 43.80 -28.49
N ASN A 75 -60.10 42.71 -27.89
CA ASN A 75 -58.69 42.37 -27.90
C ASN A 75 -58.31 41.88 -29.29
N ASN A 76 -57.04 42.02 -29.68
CA ASN A 76 -56.38 40.91 -30.36
C ASN A 76 -54.87 40.86 -30.10
N GLU A 77 -54.30 39.68 -30.24
CA GLU A 77 -52.87 39.41 -30.17
C GLU A 77 -52.21 39.69 -31.52
N ASN A 78 -50.92 40.03 -31.51
CA ASN A 78 -49.88 39.61 -32.47
C ASN A 78 -48.53 40.16 -31.95
N ALA A 79 -47.48 39.37 -31.72
CA ALA A 79 -46.77 38.43 -32.61
C ALA A 79 -45.78 39.15 -33.54
N GLU A 80 -44.53 38.72 -33.46
CA GLU A 80 -43.38 39.22 -34.23
C GLU A 80 -43.36 38.59 -35.63
N ASN A 81 -42.85 39.32 -36.64
CA ASN A 81 -41.87 38.77 -37.60
C ASN A 81 -41.34 39.84 -38.56
N ASP A 82 -40.09 39.63 -39.01
CA ASP A 82 -39.46 40.01 -40.30
C ASP A 82 -39.48 41.49 -40.77
N ASN A 83 -38.45 42.02 -41.44
CA ASN A 83 -37.44 41.33 -42.26
C ASN A 83 -36.08 42.06 -42.27
N ALA A 84 -35.08 41.46 -42.92
CA ALA A 84 -33.68 41.89 -42.87
C ALA A 84 -33.29 42.99 -43.88
N ASN A 85 -32.16 43.65 -43.62
CA ASN A 85 -31.26 44.09 -44.70
C ASN A 85 -29.78 44.18 -44.26
N LYS A 86 -28.85 44.18 -45.23
CA LYS A 86 -27.39 44.05 -45.01
C LYS A 86 -26.61 45.31 -45.42
N SER A 87 -25.63 45.71 -44.61
CA SER A 87 -24.36 46.39 -44.98
C SER A 87 -23.57 46.62 -43.68
N GLU A 88 -22.42 45.99 -43.46
CA GLU A 88 -21.08 46.26 -44.01
C GLU A 88 -20.26 47.35 -43.28
N THR A 89 -19.26 46.86 -42.55
CA THR A 89 -17.91 47.43 -42.35
C THR A 89 -17.66 48.80 -41.67
N TYR A 90 -17.04 48.67 -40.48
CA TYR A 90 -15.84 49.39 -40.00
C TYR A 90 -15.90 50.77 -39.29
N THR A 91 -14.85 50.93 -38.46
CA THR A 91 -14.26 52.16 -37.87
C THR A 91 -14.98 52.94 -36.76
N ASN A 92 -14.63 52.56 -35.52
CA ASN A 92 -13.92 53.40 -34.53
C ASN A 92 -14.60 54.57 -33.77
N LEU A 93 -14.55 54.39 -32.44
CA LEU A 93 -14.15 55.36 -31.41
C LEU A 93 -15.15 56.40 -30.90
N MET A 94 -14.85 56.80 -29.64
CA MET A 94 -15.59 57.69 -28.74
C MET A 94 -16.89 57.13 -28.13
N GLY A 95 -17.20 57.39 -26.85
CA GLY A 95 -16.35 58.16 -25.94
C GLY A 95 -16.88 58.47 -24.55
N GLY A 96 -17.95 57.84 -24.05
CA GLY A 96 -18.41 58.14 -22.70
C GLY A 96 -19.51 57.23 -22.18
N ASP A 97 -19.23 56.51 -21.09
CA ASP A 97 -20.09 56.55 -19.91
C ASP A 97 -19.39 56.02 -18.66
N LYS A 98 -19.33 56.80 -17.58
CA LYS A 98 -18.78 56.37 -16.27
C LYS A 98 -19.60 56.80 -15.05
N ASN A 99 -20.78 57.41 -15.25
CA ASN A 99 -21.66 57.81 -14.14
C ASN A 99 -22.57 56.66 -13.65
N ILE A 100 -22.81 55.64 -14.47
CA ILE A 100 -23.75 54.54 -14.17
C ILE A 100 -23.32 53.68 -12.95
N LEU A 101 -22.01 53.53 -12.70
CA LEU A 101 -21.51 52.52 -11.75
C LEU A 101 -21.77 52.87 -10.26
N ASN A 102 -21.84 54.15 -9.90
CA ASN A 102 -22.14 54.55 -8.52
C ASN A 102 -23.60 54.26 -8.16
N ASN A 103 -24.53 54.49 -9.10
CA ASN A 103 -25.94 54.19 -8.90
C ASN A 103 -26.14 52.67 -8.73
N ASN A 104 -25.39 51.84 -9.45
CA ASN A 104 -25.51 50.36 -9.44
C ASN A 104 -25.14 49.70 -8.08
N ARG A 105 -24.37 50.36 -7.20
CA ARG A 105 -24.12 49.85 -5.84
C ARG A 105 -25.15 50.32 -4.80
N LEU A 106 -25.70 51.53 -4.97
CA LEU A 106 -26.84 51.97 -4.17
C LEU A 106 -28.13 51.25 -4.61
N SER A 107 -28.29 50.94 -5.91
CA SER A 107 -29.28 49.97 -6.40
C SER A 107 -29.01 48.65 -5.72
N LYS A 108 -27.87 47.97 -5.89
CA LYS A 108 -27.68 46.63 -5.28
C LYS A 108 -27.93 46.56 -3.77
N LEU A 109 -27.72 47.64 -3.02
CA LEU A 109 -28.16 47.70 -1.62
C LEU A 109 -29.67 47.94 -1.46
N LYS A 110 -30.27 48.89 -2.19
CA LYS A 110 -31.74 49.04 -2.29
C LYS A 110 -32.40 47.75 -2.78
N ASP A 111 -31.76 47.00 -3.66
CA ASP A 111 -32.22 45.75 -4.26
C ASP A 111 -32.06 44.59 -3.28
N ILE A 112 -31.01 44.56 -2.44
CA ILE A 112 -30.93 43.61 -1.31
C ILE A 112 -31.99 43.94 -0.27
N LEU A 113 -32.18 45.21 0.09
CA LEU A 113 -33.20 45.66 1.04
C LEU A 113 -34.62 45.42 0.48
N TYR A 114 -34.84 45.69 -0.79
CA TYR A 114 -36.08 45.43 -1.53
C TYR A 114 -36.29 43.93 -1.67
N ASN A 115 -35.28 43.11 -1.95
CA ASN A 115 -35.42 41.65 -1.94
C ASN A 115 -35.64 41.09 -0.53
N GLN A 116 -35.14 41.71 0.53
CA GLN A 116 -35.46 41.35 1.91
C GLN A 116 -36.90 41.75 2.27
N LEU A 117 -37.34 42.95 1.88
CA LEU A 117 -38.71 43.43 2.08
C LEU A 117 -39.71 42.70 1.17
N VAL A 118 -39.32 42.27 -0.03
CA VAL A 118 -40.10 41.43 -0.95
C VAL A 118 -40.04 39.97 -0.54
N LYS A 119 -39.01 39.49 0.16
CA LYS A 119 -39.05 38.18 0.84
C LYS A 119 -39.96 38.22 2.07
N LYS A 120 -39.83 39.22 2.96
CA LYS A 120 -40.76 39.39 4.09
C LYS A 120 -42.20 39.64 3.61
N ARG A 121 -42.39 40.46 2.56
CA ARG A 121 -43.68 40.66 1.91
C ARG A 121 -44.17 39.38 1.23
N LYS A 122 -43.39 38.64 0.44
CA LYS A 122 -43.85 37.36 -0.14
C LYS A 122 -44.20 36.34 0.94
N LEU A 123 -43.48 36.29 2.06
CA LEU A 123 -43.79 35.40 3.18
C LEU A 123 -45.04 35.87 3.94
N LEU A 124 -45.29 37.19 4.01
CA LEU A 124 -46.51 37.76 4.56
C LEU A 124 -47.72 37.62 3.62
N ASP A 125 -47.55 37.87 2.32
CA ASP A 125 -48.51 37.68 1.23
C ASP A 125 -48.84 36.19 1.07
N GLU A 126 -47.89 35.27 1.32
CA GLU A 126 -48.13 33.82 1.35
C GLU A 126 -48.83 33.40 2.65
N LYS A 127 -48.46 33.93 3.82
CA LYS A 127 -49.23 33.75 5.06
C LYS A 127 -50.64 34.32 4.95
N LEU A 128 -50.80 35.45 4.25
CA LEU A 128 -52.08 36.09 3.98
C LEU A 128 -52.86 35.29 2.93
N ARG A 129 -52.21 34.74 1.90
CA ARG A 129 -52.82 33.80 0.94
C ARG A 129 -53.28 32.52 1.60
N VAL A 130 -52.49 31.95 2.51
CA VAL A 130 -52.87 30.78 3.32
C VAL A 130 -54.02 31.15 4.25
N LYS A 131 -53.99 32.31 4.93
CA LYS A 131 -55.10 32.76 5.77
C LYS A 131 -56.36 33.15 4.99
N ILE A 132 -56.22 33.66 3.77
CA ILE A 132 -57.34 33.89 2.84
C ILE A 132 -57.85 32.56 2.27
N TYR A 133 -57.00 31.57 2.02
CA TYR A 133 -57.43 30.24 1.60
C TYR A 133 -58.14 29.48 2.73
N GLU A 134 -57.62 29.54 3.95
CA GLU A 134 -58.28 29.06 5.16
C GLU A 134 -59.61 29.80 5.39
N LYS A 135 -59.62 31.14 5.30
CA LYS A 135 -60.84 31.96 5.41
C LYS A 135 -61.85 31.58 4.34
N ASN A 136 -61.45 31.56 3.07
CA ASN A 136 -62.33 31.25 1.94
C ASN A 136 -62.84 29.81 2.03
N LYS A 137 -62.03 28.84 2.48
CA LYS A 137 -62.48 27.46 2.73
C LYS A 137 -63.43 27.38 3.92
N LEU A 138 -63.26 28.22 4.95
CA LEU A 138 -64.20 28.35 6.05
C LEU A 138 -65.48 29.07 5.63
N GLU A 139 -65.42 30.12 4.81
CA GLU A 139 -66.58 30.80 4.24
C GLU A 139 -67.32 29.92 3.23
N GLU A 140 -66.62 29.11 2.43
CA GLU A 140 -67.20 28.07 1.58
C GLU A 140 -67.84 26.97 2.43
N SER A 141 -67.20 26.52 3.50
CA SER A 141 -67.79 25.56 4.44
C SER A 141 -69.01 26.14 5.19
N VAL A 142 -68.99 27.42 5.56
CA VAL A 142 -70.10 28.12 6.23
C VAL A 142 -71.22 28.45 5.25
N ASN A 143 -70.91 28.77 3.99
CA ASN A 143 -71.90 28.95 2.94
C ASN A 143 -72.53 27.61 2.55
N ASN A 144 -71.76 26.52 2.48
CA ASN A 144 -72.30 25.19 2.22
C ASN A 144 -73.17 24.70 3.39
N LEU A 145 -72.70 24.82 4.64
CA LEU A 145 -73.51 24.55 5.83
C LEU A 145 -74.73 25.49 5.93
N GLY A 146 -74.60 26.75 5.50
CA GLY A 146 -75.70 27.71 5.44
C GLY A 146 -76.72 27.41 4.34
N LEU A 147 -76.28 26.88 3.20
CA LEU A 147 -77.14 26.38 2.13
C LEU A 147 -77.79 25.05 2.49
N GLU A 148 -77.12 24.19 3.25
CA GLU A 148 -77.71 22.98 3.84
C GLU A 148 -78.73 23.35 4.93
N LEU A 149 -78.41 24.25 5.86
CA LEU A 149 -79.37 24.77 6.84
C LEU A 149 -80.54 25.50 6.16
N PHE A 150 -80.32 26.25 5.08
CA PHE A 150 -81.40 26.86 4.31
C PHE A 150 -82.24 25.82 3.56
N ARG A 151 -81.63 24.76 3.02
CA ARG A 151 -82.36 23.62 2.44
C ARG A 151 -83.20 22.89 3.48
N ILE A 152 -82.62 22.56 4.64
CA ILE A 152 -83.29 21.88 5.75
C ILE A 152 -84.41 22.75 6.30
N ASN A 153 -84.18 24.05 6.54
CA ASN A 153 -85.23 24.97 6.98
C ASN A 153 -86.34 25.12 5.92
N LYS A 154 -86.01 25.20 4.63
CA LYS A 154 -87.02 25.25 3.57
C LYS A 154 -87.80 23.93 3.45
N GLU A 155 -87.12 22.79 3.56
CA GLU A 155 -87.76 21.48 3.58
C GLU A 155 -88.68 21.35 4.80
N ASN A 156 -88.26 21.84 5.97
CA ASN A 156 -89.08 21.91 7.17
C ASN A 156 -90.27 22.88 7.02
N ASP A 157 -90.08 24.05 6.39
CA ASP A 157 -91.17 24.98 6.05
C ASP A 157 -92.16 24.36 5.06
N ASP A 158 -91.69 23.60 4.07
CA ASP A 158 -92.54 22.93 3.06
C ASP A 158 -93.23 21.68 3.65
N LEU A 159 -92.61 21.02 4.64
CA LEU A 159 -93.23 19.98 5.47
C LEU A 159 -94.29 20.57 6.41
N GLU A 160 -94.02 21.68 7.10
CA GLU A 160 -95.00 22.39 7.94
C GLU A 160 -96.20 22.89 7.12
N LYS A 161 -95.97 23.41 5.90
CA LYS A 161 -97.06 23.75 4.96
C LYS A 161 -97.88 22.50 4.61
N ARG A 162 -97.22 21.41 4.21
CA ARG A 162 -97.88 20.15 3.85
C ARG A 162 -98.65 19.53 5.03
N GLU A 163 -98.16 19.67 6.26
CA GLU A 163 -98.88 19.27 7.48
C GLU A 163 -100.13 20.14 7.69
N LYS A 164 -100.01 21.47 7.59
CA LYS A 164 -101.13 22.41 7.71
C LYS A 164 -102.18 22.20 6.61
N GLU A 165 -101.75 21.86 5.39
CA GLU A 165 -102.61 21.45 4.28
C GLU A 165 -103.32 20.12 4.56
N LEU A 166 -102.63 19.11 5.12
CA LEU A 166 -103.22 17.84 5.56
C LEU A 166 -104.25 18.04 6.68
N ILE A 167 -103.92 18.83 7.70
CA ILE A 167 -104.83 19.18 8.80
C ILE A 167 -106.08 19.88 8.27
N ASN A 168 -105.93 20.86 7.38
CA ASN A 168 -107.06 21.54 6.72
C ASN A 168 -107.87 20.58 5.82
N SER A 169 -107.21 19.69 5.08
CA SER A 169 -107.88 18.68 4.25
C SER A 169 -108.70 17.71 5.10
N ILE A 170 -108.15 17.22 6.20
CA ILE A 170 -108.86 16.37 7.18
C ILE A 170 -110.04 17.12 7.82
N LYS A 171 -109.89 18.41 8.11
CA LYS A 171 -110.96 19.28 8.64
C LYS A 171 -112.09 19.49 7.62
N ASN A 172 -111.74 19.70 6.34
CA ASN A 172 -112.70 19.83 5.25
C ASN A 172 -113.45 18.52 4.98
N ILE A 173 -112.73 17.38 4.90
CA ILE A 173 -113.35 16.05 4.77
C ILE A 173 -114.32 15.75 5.92
N LYS A 174 -113.98 16.14 7.17
CA LYS A 174 -114.91 16.04 8.31
C LYS A 174 -116.14 16.95 8.12
N SER A 175 -115.95 18.20 7.69
CA SER A 175 -117.06 19.12 7.37
C SER A 175 -117.99 18.53 6.31
N ASP A 176 -117.46 18.14 5.16
CA ASP A 176 -118.27 17.72 4.01
C ASP A 176 -118.97 16.37 4.25
N LYS A 177 -118.34 15.47 5.02
CA LYS A 177 -119.03 14.27 5.53
C LYS A 177 -120.23 14.62 6.41
N THR A 178 -120.15 15.66 7.24
CA THR A 178 -121.33 16.11 8.03
C THR A 178 -122.40 16.78 7.17
N LYS A 179 -122.01 17.57 6.14
CA LYS A 179 -122.96 18.15 5.16
C LYS A 179 -123.72 17.05 4.41
N GLN A 180 -123.02 16.10 3.79
CA GLN A 180 -123.62 14.99 3.03
C GLN A 180 -124.55 14.11 3.88
N ILE A 181 -124.24 13.91 5.16
CA ILE A 181 -125.13 13.21 6.11
C ILE A 181 -126.39 14.03 6.41
N SER A 182 -126.30 15.37 6.44
CA SER A 182 -127.47 16.25 6.61
C SER A 182 -128.33 16.35 5.35
N GLU A 183 -127.72 16.35 4.17
CA GLU A 183 -128.38 16.42 2.87
C GLU A 183 -129.12 15.12 2.54
N ASN A 184 -128.49 13.95 2.74
CA ASN A 184 -129.19 12.66 2.63
C ASN A 184 -130.41 12.57 3.57
N LYS A 185 -130.36 13.24 4.74
CA LYS A 185 -131.49 13.32 5.67
C LYS A 185 -132.59 14.30 5.23
N LYS A 186 -132.32 15.23 4.29
CA LYS A 186 -133.31 16.09 3.64
C LYS A 186 -133.93 15.39 2.42
N VAL A 187 -133.09 14.94 1.48
CA VAL A 187 -133.52 14.28 0.23
C VAL A 187 -134.43 13.08 0.52
N LYS A 188 -134.14 12.29 1.55
CA LYS A 188 -134.99 11.15 1.95
C LYS A 188 -136.37 11.54 2.50
N ARG A 189 -136.59 12.80 2.88
CA ARG A 189 -137.91 13.36 3.23
C ARG A 189 -138.61 13.94 2.00
N GLU A 190 -137.86 14.69 1.19
CA GLU A 190 -138.35 15.31 -0.04
C GLU A 190 -138.89 14.26 -1.02
N TYR A 191 -138.12 13.20 -1.29
CA TYR A 191 -138.54 12.05 -2.10
C TYR A 191 -139.82 11.38 -1.58
N ASN A 192 -139.96 11.21 -0.26
CA ASN A 192 -141.17 10.65 0.35
C ASN A 192 -142.40 11.56 0.17
N ASN A 193 -142.21 12.88 0.14
CA ASN A 193 -143.29 13.84 -0.11
C ASN A 193 -143.70 13.83 -1.60
N GLU A 194 -142.75 13.81 -2.52
CA GLU A 194 -143.01 13.70 -3.97
C GLU A 194 -143.79 12.43 -4.31
N LEU A 195 -143.44 11.29 -3.69
CA LEU A 195 -144.15 10.02 -3.86
C LEU A 195 -145.62 10.06 -3.39
N VAL A 196 -145.97 10.98 -2.49
CA VAL A 196 -147.36 11.25 -2.06
C VAL A 196 -148.05 12.21 -3.03
N SER A 197 -147.35 13.20 -3.58
CA SER A 197 -147.90 14.12 -4.60
C SER A 197 -148.19 13.41 -5.93
N LEU A 198 -147.24 12.62 -6.44
CA LEU A 198 -147.38 11.91 -7.72
C LEU A 198 -148.57 10.93 -7.71
N LYS A 199 -148.86 10.31 -6.56
CA LYS A 199 -150.06 9.46 -6.39
C LYS A 199 -151.38 10.23 -6.53
N LYS A 200 -151.41 11.54 -6.23
CA LYS A 200 -152.58 12.40 -6.46
C LYS A 200 -152.72 12.77 -7.93
N GLU A 201 -151.61 13.11 -8.59
CA GLU A 201 -151.60 13.46 -10.01
C GLU A 201 -152.03 12.30 -10.91
N ILE A 202 -151.53 11.08 -10.65
CA ILE A 202 -151.95 9.86 -11.37
C ILE A 202 -153.48 9.67 -11.31
N ASN A 203 -154.08 9.95 -10.15
CA ASN A 203 -155.53 9.85 -9.95
C ASN A 203 -156.30 10.93 -10.75
N TYR A 204 -155.76 12.16 -10.79
CA TYR A 204 -156.32 13.26 -11.59
C TYR A 204 -156.23 13.00 -13.12
N TYR A 205 -155.12 12.43 -13.60
CA TYR A 205 -155.00 12.04 -15.01
C TYR A 205 -155.99 10.94 -15.42
N ALA A 206 -156.33 10.02 -14.51
CA ALA A 206 -157.38 9.02 -14.76
C ALA A 206 -158.77 9.67 -14.94
N GLU A 207 -159.09 10.72 -14.19
CA GLU A 207 -160.33 11.50 -14.38
C GLU A 207 -160.37 12.23 -15.73
N ILE A 208 -159.24 12.82 -16.15
CA ILE A 208 -159.12 13.45 -17.48
C ILE A 208 -159.31 12.43 -18.60
N TYR A 209 -158.70 11.25 -18.49
CA TYR A 209 -158.80 10.20 -19.51
C TYR A 209 -160.25 9.75 -19.73
N ASN A 210 -161.02 9.60 -18.65
CA ASN A 210 -162.45 9.27 -18.73
C ASN A 210 -163.28 10.38 -19.41
N LYS A 211 -162.97 11.67 -19.16
CA LYS A 211 -163.62 12.80 -19.86
C LYS A 211 -163.28 12.81 -21.35
N TYR A 212 -162.01 12.58 -21.71
CA TYR A 212 -161.58 12.52 -23.10
C TYR A 212 -162.29 11.41 -23.89
N ASN A 213 -162.46 10.23 -23.28
CA ASN A 213 -163.12 9.09 -23.92
C ASN A 213 -164.60 9.36 -24.24
N ASN A 214 -165.30 10.14 -23.41
CA ASN A 214 -166.67 10.57 -23.69
C ASN A 214 -166.74 11.53 -24.89
N ASN A 215 -165.86 12.54 -24.95
CA ASN A 215 -165.79 13.46 -26.09
C ASN A 215 -165.45 12.74 -27.41
N LEU A 216 -164.65 11.67 -27.35
CA LEU A 216 -164.33 10.83 -28.51
C LEU A 216 -165.58 10.09 -29.06
N LEU A 217 -166.52 9.74 -28.18
CA LEU A 217 -167.78 9.11 -28.56
C LEU A 217 -168.72 10.09 -29.28
N GLU A 218 -168.79 11.35 -28.82
CA GLU A 218 -169.52 12.42 -29.52
C GLU A 218 -168.95 12.67 -30.92
N LEU A 219 -167.62 12.72 -31.05
CA LEU A 219 -166.94 12.88 -32.35
C LEU A 219 -167.29 11.73 -33.33
N ASN A 220 -167.41 10.50 -32.82
CA ASN A 220 -167.80 9.33 -33.63
C ASN A 220 -169.27 9.40 -34.09
N ASN A 221 -170.16 9.93 -33.24
CA ASN A 221 -171.56 10.18 -33.62
C ASN A 221 -171.68 11.28 -34.69
N LEU A 222 -170.89 12.36 -34.57
CA LEU A 222 -170.76 13.38 -35.62
C LEU A 222 -170.23 12.79 -36.94
N LYS A 223 -169.23 11.91 -36.89
CA LYS A 223 -168.69 11.27 -38.10
C LYS A 223 -169.76 10.48 -38.88
N LYS A 224 -170.59 9.70 -38.19
CA LYS A 224 -171.72 8.96 -38.82
C LYS A 224 -172.74 9.89 -39.47
N TYR A 225 -172.95 11.09 -38.91
CA TYR A 225 -173.83 12.09 -39.50
C TYR A 225 -173.27 12.64 -40.83
N TYR A 226 -171.96 12.93 -40.88
CA TYR A 226 -171.29 13.36 -42.12
C TYR A 226 -171.31 12.29 -43.22
N GLU A 227 -171.08 11.01 -42.90
CA GLU A 227 -171.17 9.90 -43.86
C GLU A 227 -172.59 9.74 -44.44
N SER A 228 -173.64 10.02 -43.66
CA SER A 228 -175.02 10.07 -44.16
C SER A 228 -175.26 11.23 -45.14
N MET A 229 -174.67 12.40 -44.87
CA MET A 229 -174.75 13.57 -45.76
C MET A 229 -174.02 13.32 -47.10
N GLN A 230 -172.80 12.77 -47.04
CA GLN A 230 -171.97 12.55 -48.24
C GLN A 230 -172.62 11.58 -49.25
N ASN A 231 -173.38 10.59 -48.77
CA ASN A 231 -174.16 9.70 -49.62
C ASN A 231 -175.35 10.41 -50.29
N LYS A 232 -175.98 11.41 -49.63
CA LYS A 232 -177.03 12.24 -50.26
C LYS A 232 -176.47 13.14 -51.36
N THR A 233 -175.26 13.69 -51.21
CA THR A 233 -174.64 14.54 -52.23
C THR A 233 -174.41 13.78 -53.55
N LYS A 234 -173.95 12.52 -53.48
CA LYS A 234 -173.80 11.65 -54.67
C LYS A 234 -175.12 11.31 -55.38
N VAL A 235 -176.27 11.44 -54.70
CA VAL A 235 -177.59 11.31 -55.36
C VAL A 235 -177.92 12.56 -56.17
N ASN A 236 -177.42 13.74 -55.79
CA ASN A 236 -177.69 15.01 -56.49
C ASN A 236 -176.77 15.27 -57.70
N GLU A 237 -175.49 14.88 -57.67
CA GLU A 237 -174.57 15.12 -58.80
C GLU A 237 -174.96 14.32 -60.08
N ASN A 238 -175.84 13.33 -59.97
CA ASN A 238 -176.39 12.61 -61.12
C ASN A 238 -177.56 13.33 -61.83
N VAL A 239 -178.01 14.51 -61.35
CA VAL A 239 -179.34 15.06 -61.70
C VAL A 239 -179.30 16.31 -62.60
N ILE A 240 -178.23 17.10 -62.61
CA ILE A 240 -178.16 18.38 -63.35
C ILE A 240 -176.97 18.38 -64.31
N LEU A 241 -177.20 18.81 -65.56
CA LEU A 241 -176.32 18.65 -66.74
C LEU A 241 -176.32 17.25 -67.39
N SER A 242 -177.13 16.34 -66.86
CA SER A 242 -178.08 15.69 -67.77
C SER A 242 -179.13 16.72 -68.24
N GLN A 243 -179.69 16.52 -69.43
CA GLN A 243 -180.93 17.11 -69.97
C GLN A 243 -180.88 18.20 -71.05
N GLU A 244 -179.78 18.35 -71.78
CA GLU A 244 -179.86 18.59 -73.25
C GLU A 244 -179.22 17.41 -74.00
N GLY A 245 -179.76 16.92 -75.13
CA GLY A 245 -181.03 17.28 -75.78
C GLY A 245 -181.77 16.10 -76.44
N ARG A 246 -181.22 14.88 -76.33
CA ARG A 246 -181.62 13.65 -77.05
C ARG A 246 -181.42 13.72 -78.58
N ASP A 247 -181.44 12.53 -79.16
CA ASP A 247 -182.02 12.21 -80.46
C ASP A 247 -181.61 13.01 -81.73
N LYS A 248 -181.16 12.37 -82.81
CA LYS A 248 -181.33 10.95 -83.15
C LYS A 248 -180.34 10.51 -84.23
N ILE A 249 -180.02 9.20 -84.16
CA ILE A 249 -179.83 8.29 -85.29
C ILE A 249 -178.79 8.70 -86.36
N LYS A 250 -177.73 7.91 -86.38
CA LYS A 250 -177.11 7.29 -87.57
C LYS A 250 -177.70 7.71 -88.92
N GLU A 251 -176.81 8.05 -89.87
CA GLU A 251 -177.04 8.02 -91.32
C GLU A 251 -177.82 9.21 -91.97
N ILE A 252 -177.15 9.80 -92.98
CA ILE A 252 -177.73 10.28 -94.26
C ILE A 252 -178.55 11.61 -94.28
N LYS A 253 -177.85 12.66 -94.76
CA LYS A 253 -178.28 13.69 -95.76
C LYS A 253 -179.40 14.74 -95.49
N ILE A 254 -178.95 16.01 -95.40
CA ILE A 254 -179.07 17.10 -96.43
C ILE A 254 -180.26 18.13 -96.41
N ASN A 255 -179.90 19.43 -96.54
CA ASN A 255 -180.67 20.57 -97.15
C ASN A 255 -181.99 21.05 -96.49
N LYS A 256 -182.62 22.23 -96.77
CA LYS A 256 -182.32 23.60 -97.32
C LYS A 256 -183.56 24.51 -97.01
N ARG A 257 -183.69 25.82 -97.33
CA ARG A 257 -182.84 26.76 -98.11
C ARG A 257 -182.78 28.22 -97.60
N GLU A 258 -183.89 28.79 -97.11
CA GLU A 258 -184.27 30.19 -97.42
C GLU A 258 -183.54 31.32 -96.68
N ASN A 259 -182.80 31.03 -95.62
CA ASN A 259 -182.31 32.04 -94.66
C ASN A 259 -181.11 32.91 -95.14
N ILE A 260 -180.88 33.01 -96.44
CA ILE A 260 -179.65 33.58 -97.04
C ILE A 260 -179.65 35.12 -97.05
N ILE A 261 -180.80 35.76 -97.25
CA ILE A 261 -180.87 37.22 -97.53
C ILE A 261 -180.48 38.07 -96.31
N ASN A 262 -180.82 37.64 -95.09
CA ASN A 262 -180.53 38.43 -93.87
C ASN A 262 -179.04 38.49 -93.51
N LYS A 263 -178.18 37.62 -94.06
CA LYS A 263 -176.77 37.51 -93.62
C LYS A 263 -175.89 38.66 -94.11
N MET A 264 -176.13 39.16 -95.33
CA MET A 264 -175.21 40.08 -96.01
C MET A 264 -175.07 41.46 -95.35
N ASN A 265 -176.09 41.93 -94.62
CA ASN A 265 -176.03 43.25 -93.97
C ASN A 265 -175.20 43.29 -92.69
N HIS A 266 -174.93 42.15 -92.05
CA HIS A 266 -174.18 42.13 -90.78
C HIS A 266 -172.66 42.16 -91.00
N GLU A 267 -172.19 41.57 -92.10
CA GLU A 267 -170.76 41.42 -92.41
C GLU A 267 -170.07 42.76 -92.78
N ILE A 268 -170.82 43.77 -93.22
CA ILE A 268 -170.29 45.08 -93.61
C ILE A 268 -169.78 45.89 -92.40
N ASN A 269 -170.47 45.84 -91.26
CA ASN A 269 -170.12 46.66 -90.08
C ASN A 269 -168.87 46.14 -89.34
N GLU A 270 -168.56 44.85 -89.42
CA GLU A 270 -167.40 44.24 -88.74
C GLU A 270 -166.06 44.62 -89.38
N ILE A 271 -166.06 44.95 -90.68
CA ILE A 271 -164.83 45.32 -91.41
C ILE A 271 -164.34 46.71 -90.98
N GLN A 272 -165.26 47.65 -90.71
CA GLN A 272 -164.94 49.05 -90.45
C GLN A 272 -164.21 49.25 -89.10
N THR A 273 -164.55 48.49 -88.06
CA THR A 273 -163.90 48.55 -86.74
C THR A 273 -162.49 47.97 -86.77
N SER A 274 -162.26 46.91 -87.55
CA SER A 274 -160.95 46.26 -87.72
C SER A 274 -159.87 47.19 -88.30
N ILE A 275 -160.26 48.13 -89.17
CA ILE A 275 -159.34 49.09 -89.82
C ILE A 275 -158.72 50.07 -88.82
N ASN A 276 -159.47 50.51 -87.81
CA ASN A 276 -158.98 51.52 -86.85
C ASN A 276 -157.90 50.93 -85.91
N ILE A 277 -158.13 49.72 -85.38
CA ILE A 277 -157.23 49.05 -84.43
C ILE A 277 -155.80 48.91 -85.00
N LYS A 278 -155.67 48.67 -86.32
CA LYS A 278 -154.36 48.52 -86.97
C LYS A 278 -153.56 49.82 -87.09
N LYS A 279 -154.20 51.00 -87.09
CA LYS A 279 -153.50 52.30 -87.22
C LYS A 279 -152.76 52.69 -85.95
N ASP A 280 -153.32 52.40 -84.77
CA ASP A 280 -152.70 52.79 -83.50
C ASP A 280 -151.53 51.87 -83.12
N LEU A 281 -151.60 50.58 -83.49
CA LEU A 281 -150.46 49.65 -83.36
C LEU A 281 -149.22 50.14 -84.12
N GLN A 282 -149.38 50.67 -85.34
CA GLN A 282 -148.25 51.17 -86.13
C GLN A 282 -147.51 52.33 -85.44
N LYS A 283 -148.24 53.26 -84.79
CA LYS A 283 -147.64 54.43 -84.12
C LYS A 283 -146.73 54.06 -82.96
N ASN A 284 -147.08 53.03 -82.17
CA ASN A 284 -146.25 52.61 -81.04
C ASN A 284 -144.90 52.04 -81.51
N SER A 285 -144.89 51.21 -82.56
CA SER A 285 -143.65 50.63 -83.09
C SER A 285 -142.66 51.68 -83.61
N GLU A 286 -143.14 52.80 -84.16
CA GLU A 286 -142.28 53.92 -84.61
C GLU A 286 -141.61 54.69 -83.46
N ILE A 287 -142.14 54.58 -82.24
CA ILE A 287 -141.55 55.21 -81.04
C ILE A 287 -140.48 54.29 -80.43
N GLU A 288 -140.76 52.99 -80.31
CA GLU A 288 -139.80 52.00 -79.78
C GLU A 288 -138.52 51.94 -80.61
N LEU A 289 -138.64 51.97 -81.95
CA LEU A 289 -137.50 52.01 -82.87
C LEU A 289 -136.56 53.20 -82.63
N LYS A 290 -137.09 54.37 -82.28
CA LYS A 290 -136.27 55.57 -81.99
C LYS A 290 -135.47 55.42 -80.70
N ASN A 291 -136.06 54.80 -79.68
CA ASN A 291 -135.38 54.58 -78.39
C ASN A 291 -134.22 53.58 -78.53
N LEU A 292 -134.43 52.48 -79.27
CA LEU A 292 -133.37 51.50 -79.57
C LEU A 292 -132.19 52.13 -80.33
N GLN A 293 -132.46 53.05 -81.27
CA GLN A 293 -131.43 53.73 -82.06
C GLN A 293 -130.48 54.60 -81.21
N VAL A 294 -130.96 55.14 -80.08
CA VAL A 294 -130.12 55.91 -79.13
C VAL A 294 -129.20 54.96 -78.36
N LEU A 295 -129.73 53.89 -77.76
CA LEU A 295 -128.99 52.94 -76.94
C LEU A 295 -127.77 52.34 -77.68
N ILE A 296 -127.98 51.95 -78.94
CA ILE A 296 -126.95 51.39 -79.84
C ILE A 296 -125.78 52.36 -80.07
N ASN A 297 -125.98 53.67 -79.94
CA ASN A 297 -124.92 54.66 -80.14
C ASN A 297 -124.09 54.96 -78.88
N ASP A 298 -124.62 54.67 -77.69
CA ASP A 298 -123.86 54.81 -76.44
C ASP A 298 -123.03 53.56 -76.13
N GLU A 299 -123.53 52.35 -76.40
CA GLU A 299 -122.73 51.11 -76.32
C GLU A 299 -121.46 51.17 -77.21
N LYS A 300 -121.55 51.80 -78.38
CA LYS A 300 -120.40 52.01 -79.27
C LYS A 300 -119.30 52.86 -78.62
N LYS A 301 -119.65 53.88 -77.83
CA LYS A 301 -118.70 54.74 -77.13
C LYS A 301 -117.99 54.00 -76.00
N GLU A 302 -118.73 53.22 -75.21
CA GLU A 302 -118.12 52.36 -74.17
C GLU A 302 -117.13 51.36 -74.79
N ARG A 303 -117.48 50.75 -75.93
CA ARG A 303 -116.61 49.80 -76.62
C ARG A 303 -115.28 50.40 -77.05
N GLU A 304 -115.23 51.66 -77.45
CA GLU A 304 -113.97 52.37 -77.75
C GLU A 304 -113.12 52.62 -76.50
N ILE A 305 -113.76 52.96 -75.38
CA ILE A 305 -113.08 53.17 -74.08
C ILE A 305 -112.47 51.86 -73.58
N LEU A 306 -113.23 50.76 -73.63
CA LEU A 306 -112.76 49.42 -73.29
C LEU A 306 -111.58 48.97 -74.17
N GLN A 307 -111.61 49.25 -75.47
CA GLN A 307 -110.52 48.92 -76.39
C GLN A 307 -109.24 49.71 -76.10
N LYS A 308 -109.33 50.98 -75.69
CA LYS A 308 -108.18 51.79 -75.23
C LYS A 308 -107.59 51.23 -73.93
N ASN A 309 -108.44 50.88 -72.97
CA ASN A 309 -108.01 50.29 -71.69
C ASN A 309 -107.30 48.93 -71.89
N LYS A 310 -107.83 48.07 -72.76
CA LYS A 310 -107.21 46.78 -73.15
C LYS A 310 -105.77 46.97 -73.66
N ASN A 311 -105.54 47.96 -74.53
CA ASN A 311 -104.21 48.23 -75.09
C ASN A 311 -103.21 48.71 -74.03
N ASN A 312 -103.65 49.54 -73.06
CA ASN A 312 -102.81 49.96 -71.94
C ASN A 312 -102.40 48.78 -71.04
N ILE A 313 -103.34 47.89 -70.72
CA ILE A 313 -103.08 46.70 -69.89
C ILE A 313 -102.05 45.78 -70.58
N ILE A 314 -102.17 45.55 -71.89
CA ILE A 314 -101.19 44.76 -72.67
C ILE A 314 -99.79 45.38 -72.60
N LYS A 315 -99.68 46.72 -72.66
CA LYS A 315 -98.39 47.40 -72.54
C LYS A 315 -97.77 47.20 -71.15
N MET A 316 -98.54 47.43 -70.08
CA MET A 316 -98.07 47.20 -68.70
C MET A 316 -97.66 45.74 -68.44
N LEU A 317 -98.38 44.78 -69.04
CA LEU A 317 -98.04 43.36 -68.96
C LEU A 317 -96.69 43.06 -69.63
N ASN A 318 -96.46 43.59 -70.83
CA ASN A 318 -95.19 43.41 -71.55
C ASN A 318 -94.00 44.04 -70.81
N ASP A 319 -94.18 45.24 -70.25
CA ASP A 319 -93.16 45.91 -69.43
C ASP A 319 -92.86 45.11 -68.15
N SER A 320 -93.88 44.48 -67.54
CA SER A 320 -93.71 43.58 -66.40
C SER A 320 -92.93 42.31 -66.77
N ILE A 321 -93.26 41.67 -67.90
CA ILE A 321 -92.57 40.46 -68.41
C ILE A 321 -91.09 40.74 -68.71
N ASN A 322 -90.76 41.91 -69.29
CA ASN A 322 -89.36 42.30 -69.51
C ASN A 322 -88.60 42.53 -68.19
N ASN A 323 -89.27 43.03 -67.15
CA ASN A 323 -88.66 43.17 -65.82
C ASN A 323 -88.54 41.83 -65.07
N MET A 324 -89.39 40.83 -65.36
CA MET A 324 -89.16 39.45 -64.92
C MET A 324 -87.90 38.85 -65.54
N LYS A 325 -87.76 38.88 -66.88
CA LYS A 325 -86.58 38.34 -67.56
C LYS A 325 -85.25 38.88 -67.02
N LYS A 326 -85.18 40.19 -66.75
CA LYS A 326 -84.00 40.82 -66.13
C LYS A 326 -83.72 40.35 -64.69
N ARG A 327 -84.74 39.95 -63.94
CA ARG A 327 -84.56 39.32 -62.61
C ARG A 327 -84.07 37.89 -62.76
N ASP A 328 -84.62 37.14 -63.71
CA ASP A 328 -84.21 35.77 -64.01
C ASP A 328 -82.73 35.71 -64.44
N GLU A 329 -82.29 36.62 -65.31
CA GLU A 329 -80.88 36.80 -65.72
C GLU A 329 -79.95 37.07 -64.52
N VAL A 330 -80.37 37.95 -63.59
CA VAL A 330 -79.61 38.25 -62.35
C VAL A 330 -79.58 37.07 -61.39
N ILE A 331 -80.68 36.32 -61.26
CA ILE A 331 -80.75 35.08 -60.46
C ILE A 331 -79.79 34.02 -61.02
N ASP A 332 -79.72 33.89 -62.34
CA ASP A 332 -78.81 32.98 -63.05
C ASP A 332 -77.33 33.36 -62.84
N GLU A 333 -77.01 34.66 -62.82
CA GLU A 333 -75.67 35.16 -62.50
C GLU A 333 -75.29 34.92 -61.03
N ILE A 334 -76.24 35.10 -60.10
CA ILE A 334 -76.08 34.78 -58.68
C ILE A 334 -75.85 33.27 -58.49
N HIS A 335 -76.61 32.40 -59.17
CA HIS A 335 -76.41 30.95 -59.09
C HIS A 335 -75.05 30.50 -59.65
N LYS A 336 -74.56 31.12 -60.73
CA LYS A 336 -73.20 30.89 -61.24
C LYS A 336 -72.15 31.26 -60.19
N LYS A 337 -72.22 32.47 -59.63
CA LYS A 337 -71.30 32.95 -58.57
C LYS A 337 -71.36 32.08 -57.30
N LEU A 338 -72.55 31.66 -56.87
CA LEU A 338 -72.75 30.76 -55.74
C LEU A 338 -72.12 29.38 -55.98
N THR A 339 -72.17 28.89 -57.22
CA THR A 339 -71.57 27.60 -57.60
C THR A 339 -70.04 27.70 -57.59
N THR A 340 -69.45 28.79 -58.11
CA THR A 340 -68.00 29.05 -57.99
C THR A 340 -67.57 29.14 -56.53
N LEU A 341 -68.32 29.84 -55.67
CA LEU A 341 -68.01 29.92 -54.24
C LEU A 341 -68.06 28.55 -53.55
N LYS A 342 -69.02 27.68 -53.88
CA LYS A 342 -69.05 26.30 -53.36
C LYS A 342 -67.83 25.47 -53.78
N ILE A 343 -67.36 25.62 -55.01
CA ILE A 343 -66.13 24.95 -55.48
C ILE A 343 -64.91 25.45 -54.69
N ASN A 344 -64.75 26.77 -54.55
CA ASN A 344 -63.65 27.36 -53.79
C ASN A 344 -63.66 26.94 -52.31
N VAL A 345 -64.85 26.84 -51.68
CA VAL A 345 -64.98 26.32 -50.30
C VAL A 345 -64.52 24.86 -50.22
N LEU A 346 -64.91 23.99 -51.15
CA LEU A 346 -64.49 22.58 -51.18
C LEU A 346 -62.96 22.42 -51.41
N GLU A 347 -62.33 23.32 -52.17
CA GLU A 347 -60.87 23.35 -52.32
C GLU A 347 -60.17 23.83 -51.04
N LEU A 348 -60.69 24.87 -50.38
CA LEU A 348 -60.18 25.35 -49.10
C LEU A 348 -60.37 24.31 -47.98
N GLU A 349 -61.48 23.56 -47.97
CA GLU A 349 -61.71 22.46 -47.03
C GLU A 349 -60.71 21.32 -47.24
N LYS A 350 -60.45 20.90 -48.49
CA LYS A 350 -59.41 19.91 -48.81
C LYS A 350 -58.01 20.39 -48.42
N SER A 351 -57.69 21.66 -48.69
CA SER A 351 -56.42 22.28 -48.30
C SER A 351 -56.26 22.30 -46.77
N ASN A 352 -57.30 22.68 -46.03
CA ASN A 352 -57.33 22.67 -44.57
C ASN A 352 -57.20 21.23 -44.00
N GLU A 353 -57.82 20.23 -44.63
CA GLU A 353 -57.65 18.82 -44.23
C GLU A 353 -56.23 18.30 -44.50
N GLN A 354 -55.63 18.69 -45.63
CA GLN A 354 -54.22 18.38 -45.94
C GLN A 354 -53.28 19.01 -44.91
N VAL A 355 -53.43 20.30 -44.62
CA VAL A 355 -52.64 21.02 -43.59
C VAL A 355 -52.84 20.39 -42.20
N LYS A 356 -54.03 19.88 -41.86
CA LYS A 356 -54.26 19.14 -40.60
C LYS A 356 -53.46 17.84 -40.53
N LYS A 357 -53.38 17.08 -41.63
CA LYS A 357 -52.59 15.84 -41.73
C LYS A 357 -51.08 16.13 -41.64
N GLU A 358 -50.60 17.17 -42.30
CA GLU A 358 -49.21 17.61 -42.21
C GLU A 358 -48.85 18.09 -40.80
N ASN A 359 -49.75 18.81 -40.14
CA ASN A 359 -49.59 19.26 -38.74
C ASN A 359 -49.62 18.08 -37.74
N SER A 360 -50.38 17.01 -37.98
CA SER A 360 -50.29 15.80 -37.14
C SER A 360 -48.96 15.07 -37.33
N VAL A 361 -48.49 14.93 -38.58
CA VAL A 361 -47.18 14.31 -38.88
C VAL A 361 -46.02 15.11 -38.27
N GLU A 362 -46.04 16.44 -38.30
CA GLU A 362 -45.01 17.25 -37.63
C GLU A 362 -45.12 17.22 -36.10
N ARG A 363 -46.33 17.08 -35.52
CA ARG A 363 -46.46 16.81 -34.07
C ARG A 363 -45.84 15.47 -33.70
N GLU A 364 -46.10 14.41 -34.46
CA GLU A 364 -45.49 13.10 -34.24
C GLU A 364 -43.97 13.14 -34.37
N LYS A 365 -43.42 13.79 -35.40
CA LYS A 365 -41.97 14.03 -35.53
C LYS A 365 -41.39 14.79 -34.34
N ARG A 366 -42.03 15.90 -33.93
CA ARG A 366 -41.60 16.72 -32.79
C ARG A 366 -41.63 15.93 -31.48
N ASP A 367 -42.65 15.11 -31.27
CA ASP A 367 -42.82 14.34 -30.04
C ASP A 367 -41.88 13.12 -30.00
N ASN A 368 -41.57 12.52 -31.16
CA ASN A 368 -40.46 11.57 -31.32
C ASN A 368 -39.09 12.21 -31.02
N LEU A 369 -38.81 13.41 -31.55
CA LEU A 369 -37.59 14.17 -31.24
C LEU A 369 -37.50 14.55 -29.76
N LEU A 370 -38.63 14.83 -29.10
CA LEU A 370 -38.70 15.04 -27.65
C LEU A 370 -38.36 13.76 -26.86
N ILE A 371 -38.84 12.60 -27.31
CA ILE A 371 -38.49 11.29 -26.73
C ILE A 371 -36.99 11.02 -26.91
N GLU A 372 -36.44 11.25 -28.11
CA GLU A 372 -35.02 11.07 -28.39
C GLU A 372 -34.14 12.03 -27.57
N LEU A 373 -34.52 13.31 -27.44
CA LEU A 373 -33.86 14.25 -26.52
C LEU A 373 -33.92 13.78 -25.06
N LYS A 374 -35.01 13.12 -24.63
CA LYS A 374 -35.14 12.53 -23.29
C LYS A 374 -34.18 11.35 -23.11
N ILE A 375 -34.02 10.53 -24.14
CA ILE A 375 -33.07 9.40 -24.18
C ILE A 375 -31.63 9.91 -24.20
N LEU A 376 -31.31 10.93 -25.01
CA LEU A 376 -30.00 11.56 -25.08
C LEU A 376 -29.63 12.22 -23.74
N LYS A 377 -30.54 12.95 -23.09
CA LYS A 377 -30.30 13.49 -21.73
C LYS A 377 -30.03 12.39 -20.70
N LYS A 378 -30.74 11.25 -20.76
CA LYS A 378 -30.43 10.07 -19.92
C LYS A 378 -29.06 9.46 -20.25
N LYS A 379 -28.69 9.35 -21.53
CA LYS A 379 -27.38 8.84 -21.97
C LYS A 379 -26.24 9.76 -21.50
N ILE A 380 -26.37 11.08 -21.69
CA ILE A 380 -25.42 12.10 -21.21
C ILE A 380 -25.24 11.97 -19.69
N HIS A 381 -26.32 11.95 -18.92
CA HIS A 381 -26.21 11.88 -17.45
C HIS A 381 -25.61 10.54 -16.97
N LYS A 382 -25.83 9.43 -17.69
CA LYS A 382 -25.12 8.16 -17.42
C LYS A 382 -23.63 8.26 -17.75
N ILE A 383 -23.25 8.84 -18.88
CA ILE A 383 -21.84 9.09 -19.26
C ILE A 383 -21.15 9.99 -18.23
N GLU A 384 -21.85 11.02 -17.74
CA GLU A 384 -21.38 11.97 -16.74
C GLU A 384 -21.19 11.33 -15.37
N LYS A 385 -22.11 10.44 -14.95
CA LYS A 385 -21.92 9.59 -13.77
C LYS A 385 -20.73 8.64 -13.95
N ASN A 386 -20.65 7.91 -15.06
CA ASN A 386 -19.53 7.02 -15.37
C ASN A 386 -18.19 7.76 -15.37
N LYS A 387 -18.14 9.00 -15.90
CA LYS A 387 -16.95 9.86 -15.88
C LYS A 387 -16.53 10.22 -14.45
N ASN A 388 -17.48 10.53 -13.58
CA ASN A 388 -17.19 10.84 -12.17
C ASN A 388 -16.72 9.60 -11.39
N GLU A 389 -17.23 8.41 -11.72
CA GLU A 389 -16.75 7.13 -11.16
C GLU A 389 -15.35 6.77 -11.67
N LEU A 390 -15.07 7.03 -12.96
CA LEU A 390 -13.77 6.77 -13.57
C LEU A 390 -12.70 7.77 -13.09
N ASN A 391 -13.07 9.05 -12.89
CA ASN A 391 -12.21 10.05 -12.24
C ASN A 391 -11.82 9.61 -10.82
N LYS A 392 -12.78 9.18 -9.99
CA LYS A 392 -12.48 8.63 -8.65
C LYS A 392 -11.51 7.46 -8.72
N CYS A 393 -11.72 6.52 -9.64
CA CYS A 393 -10.82 5.39 -9.83
C CYS A 393 -9.40 5.85 -10.23
N VAL A 394 -9.27 6.90 -11.04
CA VAL A 394 -7.97 7.52 -11.37
C VAL A 394 -7.33 8.21 -10.15
N ASP A 395 -8.11 8.92 -9.34
CA ASP A 395 -7.64 9.55 -8.09
C ASP A 395 -7.17 8.47 -7.09
N ASP A 396 -7.95 7.40 -6.90
CA ASP A 396 -7.62 6.25 -6.05
C ASP A 396 -6.35 5.53 -6.53
N ILE A 397 -6.20 5.31 -7.84
CA ILE A 397 -4.98 4.77 -8.46
C ILE A 397 -3.79 5.72 -8.29
N SER A 398 -3.99 7.04 -8.35
CA SER A 398 -2.92 8.01 -8.09
C SER A 398 -2.46 7.94 -6.62
N ASN A 399 -3.40 7.94 -5.68
CA ASN A 399 -3.12 7.80 -4.25
C ASN A 399 -2.38 6.49 -3.93
N PHE A 400 -2.80 5.37 -4.54
CA PHE A 400 -2.14 4.07 -4.40
C PHE A 400 -0.73 4.06 -4.99
N ASN A 401 -0.52 4.69 -6.16
CA ASN A 401 0.81 4.84 -6.75
C ASN A 401 1.74 5.73 -5.90
N ASP A 402 1.22 6.79 -5.28
CA ASP A 402 2.01 7.65 -4.37
C ASP A 402 2.35 6.95 -3.05
N GLN A 403 1.45 6.12 -2.52
CA GLN A 403 1.75 5.22 -1.41
C GLN A 403 2.85 4.21 -1.78
N ILE A 404 2.77 3.57 -2.96
CA ILE A 404 3.82 2.67 -3.46
C ILE A 404 5.16 3.40 -3.63
N LYS A 405 5.18 4.66 -4.09
CA LYS A 405 6.43 5.46 -4.14
C LYS A 405 7.03 5.69 -2.75
N ILE A 406 6.19 5.94 -1.73
CA ILE A 406 6.62 6.07 -0.34
C ILE A 406 7.21 4.75 0.17
N ASP A 407 6.54 3.63 -0.09
CA ASP A 407 6.99 2.32 0.39
C ASP A 407 8.26 1.83 -0.31
N ILE A 408 8.40 2.05 -1.62
CA ILE A 408 9.65 1.84 -2.36
C ILE A 408 10.79 2.66 -1.75
N ARG A 409 10.54 3.92 -1.38
CA ARG A 409 11.54 4.80 -0.77
C ARG A 409 11.91 4.34 0.64
N ASN A 410 10.95 3.81 1.39
CA ASN A 410 11.18 3.20 2.70
C ASN A 410 12.04 1.92 2.59
N GLU A 411 11.79 1.07 1.59
CA GLU A 411 12.64 -0.11 1.33
C GLU A 411 14.03 0.26 0.79
N GLN A 412 14.15 1.30 -0.03
CA GLN A 412 15.45 1.86 -0.43
C GLN A 412 16.27 2.30 0.79
N ASN A 413 15.66 3.07 1.70
CA ASN A 413 16.30 3.48 2.96
C ASN A 413 16.70 2.27 3.83
N LYS A 414 15.88 1.20 3.88
CA LYS A 414 16.24 -0.05 4.58
C LYS A 414 17.43 -0.75 3.92
N CYS A 415 17.44 -0.86 2.59
CA CYS A 415 18.55 -1.42 1.82
C CYS A 415 19.85 -0.63 2.02
N GLU A 416 19.81 0.70 2.08
CA GLU A 416 20.98 1.53 2.40
C GLU A 416 21.49 1.27 3.83
N ASN A 417 20.59 1.26 4.83
CA ASN A 417 20.93 0.90 6.21
C ASN A 417 21.53 -0.52 6.34
N ILE A 418 21.03 -1.49 5.55
CA ILE A 418 21.59 -2.85 5.48
C ILE A 418 22.96 -2.84 4.81
N ASN A 419 23.15 -2.08 3.74
CA ASN A 419 24.45 -1.93 3.08
C ASN A 419 25.49 -1.24 3.98
N GLU A 420 25.11 -0.29 4.83
CA GLU A 420 26.00 0.28 5.85
C GLU A 420 26.36 -0.74 6.94
N LYS A 421 25.40 -1.54 7.42
CA LYS A 421 25.66 -2.65 8.34
C LYS A 421 26.62 -3.67 7.72
N ILE A 422 26.45 -4.02 6.44
CA ILE A 422 27.36 -4.91 5.69
C ILE A 422 28.75 -4.28 5.55
N LYS A 423 28.87 -2.99 5.22
CA LYS A 423 30.17 -2.27 5.18
C LYS A 423 30.88 -2.32 6.53
N ASN A 424 30.16 -2.13 7.64
CA ASN A 424 30.72 -2.18 8.99
C ASN A 424 31.08 -3.61 9.43
N ILE A 425 30.27 -4.61 9.08
CA ILE A 425 30.60 -6.03 9.28
C ILE A 425 31.86 -6.40 8.49
N ASN A 426 31.98 -5.98 7.22
CA ASN A 426 33.16 -6.24 6.40
C ASN A 426 34.43 -5.58 6.96
N LYS A 427 34.35 -4.34 7.48
CA LYS A 427 35.45 -3.71 8.23
C LYS A 427 35.84 -4.52 9.47
N ASN A 428 34.86 -5.03 10.22
CA ASN A 428 35.12 -5.85 11.40
C ASN A 428 35.73 -7.22 11.05
N ILE A 429 35.29 -7.84 9.94
CA ILE A 429 35.90 -9.06 9.40
C ILE A 429 37.35 -8.78 9.01
N GLN A 430 37.62 -7.72 8.24
CA GLN A 430 38.98 -7.36 7.81
C GLN A 430 39.92 -7.04 8.99
N ASN A 431 39.40 -6.36 10.03
CA ASN A 431 40.13 -6.13 11.28
C ASN A 431 40.42 -7.44 12.04
N ASN A 432 39.46 -8.38 12.09
CA ASN A 432 39.65 -9.68 12.71
C ASN A 432 40.59 -10.58 11.89
N GLU A 433 40.55 -10.55 10.56
CA GLU A 433 41.53 -11.23 9.70
C GLU A 433 42.95 -10.72 9.96
N ASN A 434 43.13 -9.41 10.16
CA ASN A 434 44.43 -8.85 10.48
C ASN A 434 44.92 -9.30 11.87
N LYS A 435 44.05 -9.29 12.88
CA LYS A 435 44.35 -9.90 14.20
C LYS A 435 44.67 -11.39 14.10
N ILE A 436 44.00 -12.14 13.23
CA ILE A 436 44.28 -13.56 12.98
C ILE A 436 45.64 -13.75 12.28
N LYS A 437 46.04 -12.84 11.37
CA LYS A 437 47.39 -12.85 10.76
C LYS A 437 48.46 -12.53 11.80
N GLU A 438 48.25 -11.52 12.65
CA GLU A 438 49.14 -11.18 13.77
C GLU A 438 49.27 -12.35 14.75
N MET A 439 48.14 -12.96 15.16
CA MET A 439 48.13 -14.11 16.04
C MET A 439 48.79 -15.34 15.41
N LYS A 440 48.60 -15.61 14.10
CA LYS A 440 49.34 -16.65 13.38
C LYS A 440 50.83 -16.37 13.32
N ASN A 441 51.24 -15.13 13.07
CA ASN A 441 52.65 -14.75 13.06
C ASN A 441 53.30 -14.91 14.45
N ASN A 442 52.55 -14.62 15.53
CA ASN A 442 53.02 -14.86 16.90
C ASN A 442 53.04 -16.35 17.25
N ILE A 443 52.02 -17.13 16.86
CA ILE A 443 52.03 -18.59 17.01
C ILE A 443 53.20 -19.21 16.26
N ASN A 444 53.49 -18.77 15.03
CA ASN A 444 54.65 -19.26 14.27
C ASN A 444 55.97 -18.93 15.00
N LYS A 445 56.15 -17.71 15.50
CA LYS A 445 57.32 -17.36 16.34
C LYS A 445 57.44 -18.24 17.58
N GLU A 446 56.34 -18.53 18.28
CA GLU A 446 56.39 -19.44 19.43
C GLU A 446 56.66 -20.89 19.02
N VAL A 447 56.16 -21.34 17.87
CA VAL A 447 56.53 -22.65 17.30
C VAL A 447 58.01 -22.69 16.94
N ASP A 448 58.58 -21.63 16.35
CA ASP A 448 60.01 -21.53 16.05
C ASP A 448 60.86 -21.48 17.34
N ASN A 449 60.42 -20.74 18.37
CA ASN A 449 61.01 -20.75 19.71
C ASN A 449 61.02 -22.16 20.32
N ILE A 450 59.86 -22.84 20.27
CA ILE A 450 59.69 -24.21 20.76
C ILE A 450 60.59 -25.17 19.98
N ILE A 451 60.65 -25.09 18.64
CA ILE A 451 61.54 -25.90 17.80
C ILE A 451 63.01 -25.65 18.16
N SER A 452 63.40 -24.39 18.42
CA SER A 452 64.75 -24.05 18.89
C SER A 452 65.06 -24.71 20.25
N VAL A 453 64.18 -24.55 21.24
CA VAL A 453 64.32 -25.14 22.59
C VAL A 453 64.33 -26.67 22.53
N TYR A 454 63.49 -27.31 21.71
CA TYR A 454 63.52 -28.77 21.51
C TYR A 454 64.80 -29.20 20.78
N THR A 455 65.29 -28.45 19.80
CA THR A 455 66.54 -28.73 19.10
C THR A 455 67.74 -28.63 20.05
N GLU A 456 67.75 -27.63 20.93
CA GLU A 456 68.75 -27.46 21.98
C GLU A 456 68.65 -28.58 23.03
N LYS A 457 67.45 -28.95 23.46
CA LYS A 457 67.20 -30.09 24.35
C LYS A 457 67.63 -31.42 23.72
N ILE A 458 67.48 -31.60 22.41
CA ILE A 458 67.97 -32.76 21.66
C ILE A 458 69.50 -32.76 21.59
N LYS A 459 70.14 -31.62 21.28
CA LYS A 459 71.61 -31.47 21.32
C LYS A 459 72.15 -31.81 22.71
N THR A 460 71.57 -31.24 23.76
CA THR A 460 71.92 -31.51 25.17
C THR A 460 71.66 -32.97 25.55
N SER A 461 70.59 -33.59 25.06
CA SER A 461 70.34 -35.03 25.25
C SER A 461 71.41 -35.90 24.57
N HIS A 462 71.86 -35.55 23.37
CA HIS A 462 72.98 -36.20 22.68
C HIS A 462 74.30 -35.98 23.41
N PHE A 463 74.59 -34.78 23.92
CA PHE A 463 75.76 -34.53 24.77
C PHE A 463 75.71 -35.35 26.05
N CYS A 464 74.60 -35.34 26.79
CA CYS A 464 74.42 -36.18 27.98
C CYS A 464 74.54 -37.68 27.67
N SER A 465 74.04 -38.13 26.52
CA SER A 465 74.17 -39.53 26.09
C SER A 465 75.61 -39.91 25.74
N LYS A 466 76.34 -39.00 25.07
CA LYS A 466 77.77 -39.16 24.80
C LYS A 466 78.56 -39.18 26.11
N THR A 467 78.40 -38.18 26.97
CA THR A 467 79.04 -38.11 28.29
C THR A 467 78.72 -39.34 29.14
N LYS A 468 77.50 -39.87 29.10
CA LYS A 468 77.12 -41.12 29.79
C LYS A 468 77.86 -42.34 29.22
N ASN A 469 78.10 -42.39 27.91
CA ASN A 469 78.87 -43.44 27.27
C ASN A 469 80.38 -43.29 27.56
N ASP A 470 80.90 -42.07 27.54
CA ASP A 470 82.29 -41.76 27.89
C ASP A 470 82.57 -42.10 29.37
N ILE A 471 81.63 -41.79 30.28
CA ILE A 471 81.66 -42.24 31.70
C ILE A 471 81.58 -43.77 31.80
N LYS A 472 80.81 -44.45 30.95
CA LYS A 472 80.75 -45.93 30.92
C LYS A 472 82.10 -46.51 30.48
N ASN A 473 82.72 -45.96 29.44
CA ASN A 473 84.05 -46.36 28.98
C ASN A 473 85.09 -46.13 30.08
N VAL A 474 85.11 -44.96 30.72
CA VAL A 474 86.00 -44.65 31.86
C VAL A 474 85.77 -45.61 33.02
N LYS A 475 84.52 -45.99 33.34
CA LYS A 475 84.24 -47.01 34.36
C LYS A 475 84.73 -48.40 33.96
N GLU A 476 84.58 -48.80 32.69
CA GLU A 476 85.13 -50.05 32.19
C GLU A 476 86.67 -50.07 32.19
N ASP A 477 87.32 -48.93 31.92
CA ASP A 477 88.77 -48.79 31.99
C ASP A 477 89.28 -48.73 33.45
N ILE A 478 88.54 -48.13 34.38
CA ILE A 478 88.79 -48.24 35.82
C ILE A 478 88.69 -49.72 36.24
N ILE A 479 87.63 -50.44 35.88
CA ILE A 479 87.47 -51.86 36.20
C ILE A 479 88.59 -52.70 35.58
N LYS A 480 89.04 -52.40 34.35
CA LYS A 480 90.24 -53.05 33.75
C LYS A 480 91.48 -52.76 34.59
N LYS A 481 91.71 -51.51 35.04
CA LYS A 481 92.87 -51.14 35.86
C LYS A 481 92.82 -51.69 37.28
N GLU A 482 91.64 -51.82 37.88
CA GLU A 482 91.44 -52.51 39.16
C GLU A 482 91.76 -54.01 39.02
N ASN A 483 91.30 -54.65 37.94
CA ASN A 483 91.66 -56.04 37.62
C ASN A 483 93.17 -56.20 37.30
N GLU A 484 93.80 -55.25 36.61
CA GLU A 484 95.26 -55.25 36.43
C GLU A 484 95.98 -55.13 37.78
N ILE A 485 95.58 -54.19 38.65
CA ILE A 485 96.14 -54.02 39.99
C ILE A 485 95.98 -55.30 40.82
N GLU A 486 94.82 -55.95 40.78
CA GLU A 486 94.59 -57.20 41.50
C GLU A 486 95.42 -58.36 40.90
N ASN A 487 95.57 -58.41 39.57
CA ASN A 487 96.49 -59.34 38.92
C ASN A 487 97.95 -59.07 39.33
N TYR A 488 98.39 -57.82 39.46
CA TYR A 488 99.73 -57.47 39.94
C TYR A 488 99.92 -57.84 41.43
N LYS A 489 98.93 -57.62 42.30
CA LYS A 489 98.97 -58.11 43.69
C LYS A 489 99.12 -59.63 43.72
N ASN A 490 98.31 -60.35 42.94
CA ASN A 490 98.40 -61.81 42.82
C ASN A 490 99.75 -62.26 42.26
N LEU A 491 100.35 -61.52 41.32
CA LEU A 491 101.69 -61.79 40.81
C LEU A 491 102.76 -61.59 41.91
N ILE A 492 102.67 -60.51 42.69
CA ILE A 492 103.57 -60.23 43.82
C ILE A 492 103.44 -61.31 44.90
N ILE A 493 102.22 -61.77 45.19
CA ILE A 493 101.97 -62.88 46.13
C ILE A 493 102.58 -64.18 45.60
N ARG A 494 102.39 -64.51 44.31
CA ARG A 494 103.05 -65.67 43.67
C ARG A 494 104.57 -65.57 43.72
N ILE A 495 105.15 -64.41 43.43
CA ILE A 495 106.60 -64.19 43.50
C ILE A 495 107.12 -64.35 44.93
N LYS A 496 106.41 -63.83 45.95
CA LYS A 496 106.77 -64.04 47.36
C LYS A 496 106.69 -65.51 47.76
N ILE A 497 105.64 -66.23 47.37
CA ILE A 497 105.51 -67.67 47.60
C ILE A 497 106.64 -68.43 46.90
N GLN A 498 106.97 -68.07 45.65
CA GLN A 498 108.05 -68.70 44.90
C GLN A 498 109.44 -68.41 45.49
N GLN A 499 109.68 -67.20 46.01
CA GLN A 499 110.90 -66.89 46.78
C GLN A 499 110.99 -67.71 48.07
N ILE A 500 109.89 -67.89 48.80
CA ILE A 500 109.85 -68.76 49.99
C ILE A 500 110.15 -70.22 49.60
N LEU A 501 109.49 -70.74 48.56
CA LEU A 501 109.69 -72.11 48.08
C LEU A 501 111.12 -72.34 47.56
N GLU A 502 111.70 -71.42 46.81
CA GLU A 502 113.10 -71.52 46.36
C GLU A 502 114.09 -71.37 47.52
N ASN A 503 113.83 -70.51 48.52
CA ASN A 503 114.66 -70.44 49.72
C ASN A 503 114.63 -71.76 50.51
N THR A 504 113.44 -72.32 50.76
CA THR A 504 113.29 -73.65 51.40
C THR A 504 113.90 -74.77 50.56
N LYS A 505 113.88 -74.67 49.23
CA LYS A 505 114.55 -75.61 48.31
C LYS A 505 116.07 -75.46 48.33
N ILE A 506 116.61 -74.24 48.42
CA ILE A 506 118.04 -73.97 48.61
C ILE A 506 118.51 -74.53 49.95
N GLU A 507 117.78 -74.30 51.04
CA GLU A 507 118.06 -74.85 52.37
C GLU A 507 118.03 -76.39 52.36
N ASN A 508 117.02 -77.01 51.75
CA ASN A 508 116.96 -78.46 51.58
C ASN A 508 118.10 -79.01 50.70
N MET A 509 118.51 -78.29 49.65
CA MET A 509 119.66 -78.66 48.81
C MET A 509 121.00 -78.48 49.54
N GLN A 510 121.14 -77.47 50.40
CA GLN A 510 122.30 -77.31 51.29
C GLN A 510 122.35 -78.47 52.29
N ASN A 511 121.22 -78.81 52.93
CA ASN A 511 121.13 -79.95 53.84
C ASN A 511 121.41 -81.30 53.13
N LYS A 512 120.93 -81.48 51.89
CA LYS A 512 121.23 -82.69 51.08
C LYS A 512 122.69 -82.73 50.61
N ARG A 513 123.28 -81.59 50.23
CA ARG A 513 124.72 -81.44 49.93
C ARG A 513 125.56 -81.79 51.16
N ASN A 514 125.17 -81.33 52.34
CA ASN A 514 125.87 -81.62 53.60
C ASN A 514 125.80 -83.11 54.00
N LYS A 515 124.73 -83.83 53.61
CA LYS A 515 124.67 -85.31 53.74
C LYS A 515 125.54 -86.02 52.71
N LEU A 516 125.40 -85.69 51.42
CA LEU A 516 126.21 -86.26 50.33
C LEU A 516 127.72 -86.03 50.54
N ASN A 517 128.12 -84.90 51.14
CA ASN A 517 129.52 -84.63 51.46
C ASN A 517 130.05 -85.51 52.61
N LYS A 518 129.19 -86.04 53.49
CA LYS A 518 129.58 -87.06 54.48
C LYS A 518 129.69 -88.44 53.82
N GLU A 519 128.67 -88.84 53.06
CA GLU A 519 128.66 -90.12 52.31
C GLU A 519 129.84 -90.22 51.34
N PHE A 520 130.20 -89.12 50.65
CA PHE A 520 131.37 -89.06 49.78
C PHE A 520 132.67 -89.25 50.56
N ASN A 521 132.84 -88.57 51.70
CA ASN A 521 134.03 -88.74 52.54
C ASN A 521 134.13 -90.19 53.08
N GLU A 522 133.02 -90.80 53.48
CA GLU A 522 132.97 -92.20 53.92
C GLU A 522 133.35 -93.18 52.80
N LYS A 523 132.83 -92.98 51.58
CA LYS A 523 133.18 -93.82 50.41
C LYS A 523 134.61 -93.58 49.93
N ASN A 524 135.11 -92.35 50.00
CA ASN A 524 136.50 -92.03 49.70
C ASN A 524 137.45 -92.76 50.66
N ASN A 525 137.18 -92.70 51.97
CA ASN A 525 137.94 -93.45 52.98
C ASN A 525 137.95 -94.96 52.70
N LEU A 526 136.82 -95.54 52.26
CA LEU A 526 136.73 -96.95 51.90
C LEU A 526 137.54 -97.30 50.63
N LEU A 527 137.56 -96.41 49.62
CA LEU A 527 138.37 -96.61 48.42
C LEU A 527 139.87 -96.49 48.72
N THR A 528 140.28 -95.52 49.54
CA THR A 528 141.65 -95.41 50.07
C THR A 528 142.06 -96.68 50.84
N HIS A 529 141.12 -97.31 51.56
CA HIS A 529 141.38 -98.58 52.26
C HIS A 529 141.61 -99.76 51.28
N TYR A 530 140.85 -99.88 50.20
CA TYR A 530 141.08 -100.92 49.19
C TYR A 530 142.38 -100.69 48.40
N ASP A 531 142.69 -99.47 47.99
CA ASP A 531 143.96 -99.12 47.36
C ASP A 531 145.15 -99.40 48.28
N TYR A 532 145.04 -99.08 49.58
CA TYR A 532 146.02 -99.46 50.60
C TYR A 532 146.20 -100.98 50.72
N ILE A 533 145.13 -101.78 50.65
CA ILE A 533 145.23 -103.26 50.65
C ILE A 533 145.92 -103.76 49.38
N VAL A 534 145.58 -103.25 48.20
CA VAL A 534 146.21 -103.67 46.93
C VAL A 534 147.70 -103.31 46.92
N LYS A 535 148.07 -102.11 47.38
CA LYS A 535 149.47 -101.69 47.54
C LYS A 535 150.22 -102.52 48.58
N LYS A 536 149.61 -102.79 49.74
CA LYS A 536 150.17 -103.66 50.78
C LYS A 536 150.40 -105.09 50.26
N ASN A 537 149.49 -105.62 49.45
CA ASN A 537 149.66 -106.96 48.86
C ASN A 537 150.79 -106.99 47.83
N HIS A 538 150.94 -105.96 46.98
CA HIS A 538 152.09 -105.84 46.08
C HIS A 538 153.41 -105.73 46.86
N TYR A 539 153.47 -104.88 47.90
CA TYR A 539 154.65 -104.74 48.76
C TYR A 539 155.00 -106.06 49.48
N ILE A 540 154.00 -106.85 49.90
CA ILE A 540 154.24 -108.17 50.50
C ILE A 540 154.77 -109.19 49.47
N ILE A 541 154.36 -109.10 48.21
CA ILE A 541 154.92 -109.92 47.12
C ILE A 541 156.37 -109.51 46.85
N GLU A 542 156.63 -108.22 46.63
CA GLU A 542 157.94 -107.64 46.36
C GLU A 542 158.95 -107.94 47.48
N ASN A 543 158.56 -107.69 48.74
CA ASN A 543 159.41 -107.93 49.91
C ASN A 543 159.58 -109.43 50.26
N LYS A 544 158.72 -110.32 49.73
CA LYS A 544 158.96 -111.78 49.74
C LYS A 544 159.91 -112.20 48.61
N GLN A 545 159.85 -111.53 47.46
CA GLN A 545 160.71 -111.79 46.31
C GLN A 545 162.17 -111.47 46.65
N THR A 546 162.45 -110.29 47.21
CA THR A 546 163.81 -109.86 47.60
C THR A 546 164.44 -110.73 48.69
N GLU A 547 163.64 -111.32 49.59
CA GLU A 547 164.13 -112.28 50.59
C GLU A 547 164.51 -113.63 49.95
N VAL A 548 163.82 -114.07 48.90
CA VAL A 548 164.23 -115.25 48.09
C VAL A 548 165.55 -114.96 47.37
N ASP A 549 165.67 -113.80 46.74
CA ASP A 549 166.89 -113.39 46.02
C ASP A 549 168.10 -113.29 46.96
N ARG A 550 167.91 -112.73 48.17
CA ARG A 550 168.95 -112.66 49.21
C ARG A 550 169.41 -114.03 49.69
N LEU A 551 168.50 -114.98 49.86
CA LEU A 551 168.84 -116.35 50.30
C LEU A 551 169.57 -117.13 49.20
N ASN A 552 169.27 -116.88 47.92
CA ASN A 552 170.05 -117.41 46.80
C ASN A 552 171.48 -116.85 46.82
N GLU A 553 171.64 -115.54 47.02
CA GLU A 553 172.95 -114.88 47.03
C GLU A 553 173.86 -115.33 48.20
N GLU A 554 173.30 -115.80 49.33
CA GLU A 554 174.07 -116.37 50.45
C GLU A 554 174.49 -117.84 50.20
N LEU A 555 173.80 -118.54 49.30
CA LEU A 555 174.13 -119.91 48.89
C LEU A 555 175.45 -119.95 48.09
N ASP A 556 175.54 -119.15 47.03
CA ASP A 556 176.70 -119.10 46.12
C ASP A 556 178.00 -118.64 46.82
N LYS A 557 177.87 -117.73 47.80
CA LYS A 557 178.99 -117.19 48.59
C LYS A 557 179.63 -118.21 49.53
N LYS A 558 179.02 -119.38 49.77
CA LYS A 558 179.59 -120.46 50.60
C LYS A 558 180.20 -121.61 49.79
N ILE A 559 179.80 -121.78 48.52
CA ILE A 559 180.37 -122.80 47.61
C ILE A 559 181.79 -122.43 47.15
N SER A 560 182.09 -121.13 47.08
CA SER A 560 183.23 -120.57 46.34
C SER A 560 184.53 -120.35 47.13
N LYS A 561 184.69 -120.95 48.33
CA LYS A 561 185.83 -120.62 49.23
C LYS A 561 186.61 -121.76 49.89
N LYS A 562 186.57 -122.97 49.32
CA LYS A 562 187.50 -124.07 49.69
C LYS A 562 187.71 -125.05 48.52
N ASN A 563 188.77 -124.85 47.74
CA ASN A 563 189.36 -125.85 46.84
C ASN A 563 190.74 -125.39 46.34
N LEU A 564 191.78 -125.74 47.09
CA LEU A 564 193.19 -125.76 46.67
C LEU A 564 193.87 -126.90 47.46
N ASP A 565 193.78 -128.14 46.97
CA ASP A 565 194.94 -128.80 46.36
C ASP A 565 194.65 -130.26 45.94
N VAL A 566 195.39 -130.72 44.91
CA VAL A 566 195.61 -132.12 44.46
C VAL A 566 194.39 -132.94 43.94
N ASN A 567 194.24 -132.88 42.61
CA ASN A 567 194.15 -134.00 41.64
C ASN A 567 193.04 -135.09 41.71
N ASN A 568 192.30 -135.12 40.58
CA ASN A 568 192.00 -136.29 39.72
C ASN A 568 191.09 -137.45 40.19
N ASN A 569 190.06 -137.66 39.34
CA ASN A 569 189.41 -138.91 38.96
C ASN A 569 188.50 -139.67 39.95
N GLN A 570 187.25 -139.84 39.49
CA GLN A 570 186.39 -141.04 39.61
C GLN A 570 186.36 -141.83 40.94
N GLY A 571 185.19 -141.81 41.62
CA GLY A 571 184.69 -143.00 42.32
C GLY A 571 184.19 -142.81 43.76
N SER A 572 182.86 -142.89 43.92
CA SER A 572 182.12 -143.46 45.08
C SER A 572 182.75 -143.44 46.48
N GLY A 573 182.21 -142.63 47.41
CA GLY A 573 182.62 -142.64 48.83
C GLY A 573 181.77 -141.79 49.77
N PHE A 574 180.70 -142.39 50.30
CA PHE A 574 179.73 -141.98 51.34
C PHE A 574 180.18 -141.01 52.48
N THR A 575 179.21 -140.22 53.00
CA THR A 575 179.20 -139.28 54.17
C THR A 575 180.10 -138.01 54.11
N SER A 576 179.77 -136.86 54.72
CA SER A 576 178.66 -136.52 55.64
C SER A 576 178.06 -135.10 55.47
N THR A 577 176.76 -135.04 55.12
CA THR A 577 175.63 -134.29 55.74
C THR A 577 175.66 -132.78 56.08
N VAL A 578 174.46 -132.16 55.93
CA VAL A 578 173.92 -130.89 56.54
C VAL A 578 174.08 -129.58 55.73
N PRO A 579 173.05 -128.68 55.62
CA PRO A 579 171.61 -128.78 55.96
C PRO A 579 170.63 -128.64 54.77
N ILE A 580 169.40 -129.15 54.92
CA ILE A 580 168.38 -129.22 53.85
C ILE A 580 167.23 -128.18 53.99
N THR A 581 167.38 -127.20 54.89
CA THR A 581 166.26 -126.40 55.45
C THR A 581 165.81 -125.19 54.64
N LEU A 582 166.57 -124.72 53.63
CA LEU A 582 166.25 -123.52 52.85
C LEU A 582 165.33 -123.82 51.65
N GLU A 583 165.63 -124.87 50.90
CA GLU A 583 164.90 -125.36 49.70
C GLU A 583 163.37 -125.38 49.90
N ILE A 584 162.93 -125.99 51.01
CA ILE A 584 161.53 -126.22 51.36
C ILE A 584 160.77 -124.90 51.59
N LYS A 585 161.48 -123.84 52.02
CA LYS A 585 160.88 -122.52 52.32
C LYS A 585 160.54 -121.77 51.02
N ILE A 586 161.38 -121.90 49.98
CA ILE A 586 161.17 -121.27 48.67
C ILE A 586 159.97 -121.91 47.95
N GLN A 587 159.90 -123.25 47.91
CA GLN A 587 158.81 -123.97 47.23
C GLN A 587 157.42 -123.64 47.80
N LYS A 588 157.33 -123.37 49.11
CA LYS A 588 156.04 -123.06 49.77
C LYS A 588 155.46 -121.71 49.33
N LEU A 589 156.31 -120.70 49.13
CA LEU A 589 155.90 -119.35 48.69
C LEU A 589 155.34 -119.36 47.25
N ASN A 590 156.00 -120.08 46.34
CA ASN A 590 155.57 -120.18 44.94
C ASN A 590 154.20 -120.86 44.76
N LYS A 591 153.73 -121.64 45.75
CA LYS A 591 152.40 -122.26 45.73
C LYS A 591 151.28 -121.26 46.04
N GLU A 592 151.51 -120.31 46.95
CA GLU A 592 150.55 -119.26 47.32
C GLU A 592 150.23 -118.34 46.12
N ILE A 593 151.25 -117.98 45.32
CA ILE A 593 151.13 -117.10 44.15
C ILE A 593 150.19 -117.70 43.08
N ASN A 594 150.25 -119.02 42.86
CA ASN A 594 149.50 -119.70 41.81
C ASN A 594 147.98 -119.82 42.09
N GLU A 595 147.55 -119.82 43.35
CA GLU A 595 146.11 -119.87 43.68
C GLU A 595 145.40 -118.54 43.41
N ILE A 596 146.10 -117.41 43.56
CA ILE A 596 145.57 -116.07 43.28
C ILE A 596 145.29 -115.92 41.79
N LEU A 597 146.23 -116.33 40.92
CA LEU A 597 146.09 -116.27 39.47
C LEU A 597 144.89 -117.08 38.93
N LYS A 598 144.60 -118.25 39.51
CA LYS A 598 143.46 -119.08 39.10
C LYS A 598 142.10 -118.40 39.31
N LYS A 599 141.94 -117.63 40.40
CA LYS A 599 140.68 -116.93 40.71
C LYS A 599 140.36 -115.82 39.71
N SER A 600 141.37 -115.16 39.16
CA SER A 600 141.19 -114.10 38.15
C SER A 600 140.52 -114.62 36.87
N ARG A 601 140.97 -115.77 36.35
CA ARG A 601 140.52 -116.31 35.04
C ARG A 601 139.09 -116.82 34.99
N MET A 602 138.45 -117.14 36.12
CA MET A 602 137.03 -117.56 36.09
C MET A 602 136.08 -116.38 35.84
N LEU A 603 136.37 -115.21 36.43
CA LEU A 603 135.57 -114.00 36.28
C LEU A 603 135.51 -113.51 34.82
N GLU A 604 136.59 -113.74 34.05
CA GLU A 604 136.68 -113.39 32.63
C GLU A 604 135.72 -114.21 31.75
N LYS A 605 135.42 -115.47 32.11
CA LYS A 605 134.59 -116.37 31.28
C LYS A 605 133.10 -116.03 31.34
N ASP A 606 132.57 -115.76 32.53
CA ASP A 606 131.14 -115.52 32.72
C ASP A 606 130.70 -114.19 32.07
N TRP A 607 131.62 -113.23 31.95
CA TRP A 607 131.44 -111.97 31.24
C TRP A 607 131.06 -112.15 29.76
N PHE A 608 131.78 -113.02 29.03
CA PHE A 608 131.53 -113.26 27.60
C PHE A 608 130.15 -113.87 27.32
N LEU A 609 129.67 -114.78 28.17
CA LEU A 609 128.35 -115.42 27.97
C LEU A 609 127.21 -114.39 28.03
N LYS A 610 127.28 -113.45 28.98
CA LYS A 610 126.27 -112.39 29.12
C LYS A 610 126.31 -111.37 27.98
N GLN A 611 127.45 -111.18 27.32
CA GLN A 611 127.57 -110.31 26.16
C GLN A 611 126.81 -110.86 24.92
N SER A 612 126.77 -112.18 24.73
CA SER A 612 126.12 -112.80 23.55
C SER A 612 124.59 -112.83 23.65
N GLU A 613 124.05 -113.03 24.87
CA GLU A 613 122.60 -113.00 25.15
C GLU A 613 121.98 -111.62 24.84
N MET A 614 122.71 -110.54 25.17
CA MET A 614 122.32 -109.15 24.92
C MET A 614 122.09 -108.85 23.42
N ILE A 615 122.88 -109.45 22.52
CA ILE A 615 122.83 -109.17 21.08
C ILE A 615 121.54 -109.72 20.44
N LYS A 616 121.00 -110.86 20.91
CA LYS A 616 119.73 -111.39 20.39
C LYS A 616 118.55 -110.46 20.69
N ILE A 617 118.45 -110.03 21.95
CA ILE A 617 117.40 -109.12 22.42
C ILE A 617 117.47 -107.78 21.66
N GLN A 618 118.67 -107.31 21.33
CA GLN A 618 118.86 -106.09 20.53
C GLN A 618 118.29 -106.22 19.11
N ASN A 619 118.43 -107.37 18.45
CA ASN A 619 117.89 -107.60 17.11
C ASN A 619 116.36 -107.70 17.10
N GLU A 620 115.75 -108.37 18.07
CA GLU A 620 114.29 -108.50 18.21
C GLU A 620 113.63 -107.13 18.46
N ASN A 621 114.24 -106.30 19.33
CA ASN A 621 113.80 -104.92 19.55
C ASN A 621 113.85 -104.06 18.27
N ASN A 622 114.85 -104.25 17.41
CA ASN A 622 114.96 -103.49 16.16
C ASN A 622 113.79 -103.80 15.20
N GLN A 623 113.40 -105.07 15.08
CA GLN A 623 112.27 -105.47 14.24
C GLN A 623 110.93 -104.89 14.75
N ILE A 624 110.69 -104.95 16.06
CA ILE A 624 109.49 -104.37 16.68
C ILE A 624 109.45 -102.84 16.50
N ASN A 625 110.59 -102.16 16.63
CA ASN A 625 110.69 -100.72 16.39
C ASN A 625 110.33 -100.34 14.94
N GLU A 626 110.72 -101.13 13.93
CA GLU A 626 110.31 -100.89 12.54
C GLU A 626 108.79 -100.99 12.35
N GLU A 627 108.11 -101.94 12.99
CA GLU A 627 106.66 -102.09 12.90
C GLU A 627 105.93 -100.94 13.63
N ILE A 628 106.44 -100.51 14.78
CA ILE A 628 105.95 -99.33 15.50
C ILE A 628 106.09 -98.06 14.64
N LEU A 629 107.22 -97.87 13.95
CA LEU A 629 107.43 -96.74 13.05
C LEU A 629 106.41 -96.75 11.89
N LYS A 630 106.24 -97.89 11.21
CA LYS A 630 105.25 -98.05 10.12
C LYS A 630 103.82 -97.79 10.60
N GLY A 631 103.49 -98.20 11.84
CA GLY A 631 102.20 -97.91 12.47
C GLY A 631 102.01 -96.43 12.81
N ASN A 632 103.05 -95.75 13.31
CA ASN A 632 103.03 -94.33 13.61
C ASN A 632 102.89 -93.48 12.33
N ASP A 633 103.58 -93.83 11.25
CA ASP A 633 103.47 -93.15 9.95
C ASP A 633 102.04 -93.24 9.39
N LEU A 634 101.43 -94.43 9.45
CA LEU A 634 100.04 -94.62 9.04
C LEU A 634 99.06 -93.81 9.91
N HIS A 635 99.28 -93.78 11.23
CA HIS A 635 98.47 -92.97 12.15
C HIS A 635 98.62 -91.47 11.85
N LEU A 636 99.83 -90.99 11.55
CA LEU A 636 100.11 -89.60 11.17
C LEU A 636 99.40 -89.22 9.88
N ILE A 637 99.47 -90.06 8.84
CA ILE A 637 98.79 -89.83 7.54
C ILE A 637 97.27 -89.79 7.70
N LEU A 638 96.70 -90.71 8.49
CA LEU A 638 95.26 -90.71 8.77
C LEU A 638 94.82 -89.53 9.64
N GLY A 639 95.66 -89.11 10.61
CA GLY A 639 95.47 -87.92 11.41
C GLY A 639 95.47 -86.63 10.56
N GLN A 640 96.43 -86.51 9.64
CA GLN A 640 96.49 -85.40 8.68
C GLN A 640 95.23 -85.34 7.81
N LYS A 641 94.84 -86.45 7.17
CA LYS A 641 93.60 -86.50 6.36
C LYS A 641 92.34 -86.21 7.17
N LYS A 642 92.30 -86.60 8.44
CA LYS A 642 91.19 -86.23 9.34
C LYS A 642 91.17 -84.71 9.56
N CYS A 643 92.31 -84.09 9.89
CA CYS A 643 92.41 -82.64 10.06
C CYS A 643 92.04 -81.88 8.78
N GLU A 644 92.49 -82.33 7.61
CA GLU A 644 92.10 -81.78 6.31
C GLU A 644 90.58 -81.82 6.09
N LEU A 645 89.93 -82.95 6.40
CA LEU A 645 88.48 -83.10 6.27
C LEU A 645 87.71 -82.24 7.28
N GLU A 646 88.17 -82.16 8.52
CA GLU A 646 87.59 -81.30 9.56
C GLU A 646 87.77 -79.82 9.22
N GLU A 647 88.91 -79.40 8.67
CA GLU A 647 89.13 -78.03 8.19
C GLU A 647 88.23 -77.71 6.99
N ASN A 648 88.16 -78.60 5.99
CA ASN A 648 87.28 -78.45 4.83
C ASN A 648 85.80 -78.37 5.24
N PHE A 649 85.35 -79.19 6.19
CA PHE A 649 84.00 -79.11 6.75
C PHE A 649 83.76 -77.77 7.45
N ASN A 650 84.71 -77.30 8.28
CA ASN A 650 84.60 -76.00 8.93
C ASN A 650 84.59 -74.83 7.91
N ASN A 651 85.39 -74.90 6.85
CA ASN A 651 85.44 -73.92 5.77
C ASN A 651 84.12 -73.90 4.96
N LEU A 652 83.54 -75.06 4.67
CA LEU A 652 82.20 -75.19 4.09
C LEU A 652 81.12 -74.63 5.03
N GLN A 653 81.13 -75.01 6.31
CA GLN A 653 80.14 -74.54 7.30
C GLN A 653 80.24 -73.01 7.51
N ASN A 654 81.45 -72.45 7.52
CA ASN A 654 81.67 -71.01 7.58
C ASN A 654 81.24 -70.30 6.28
N SER A 655 81.36 -70.95 5.12
CA SER A 655 80.83 -70.45 3.85
C SER A 655 79.30 -70.46 3.82
N VAL A 656 78.64 -71.51 4.31
CA VAL A 656 77.18 -71.56 4.49
C VAL A 656 76.71 -70.48 5.49
N LYS A 657 77.42 -70.27 6.61
CA LYS A 657 77.14 -69.18 7.55
C LYS A 657 77.28 -67.78 6.89
N LYS A 658 78.26 -67.58 6.01
CA LYS A 658 78.41 -66.33 5.22
C LYS A 658 77.25 -66.18 4.22
N ILE A 659 76.92 -67.23 3.46
CA ILE A 659 75.80 -67.23 2.49
C ILE A 659 74.47 -66.93 3.19
N ASN A 660 74.18 -67.56 4.33
CA ASN A 660 72.94 -67.31 5.09
C ASN A 660 72.87 -65.88 5.65
N LYS A 661 74.00 -65.31 6.10
CA LYS A 661 74.07 -63.88 6.46
C LYS A 661 73.81 -62.97 5.24
N ASN A 662 74.34 -63.31 4.07
CA ASN A 662 74.10 -62.56 2.85
C ASN A 662 72.64 -62.67 2.39
N ILE A 663 72.01 -63.85 2.47
CA ILE A 663 70.59 -64.05 2.16
C ILE A 663 69.71 -63.25 3.12
N LEU A 664 70.00 -63.26 4.43
CA LEU A 664 69.27 -62.44 5.41
C LEU A 664 69.43 -60.94 5.13
N HIS A 665 70.65 -60.49 4.81
CA HIS A 665 70.90 -59.11 4.41
C HIS A 665 70.16 -58.71 3.13
N ILE A 666 70.13 -59.58 2.11
CA ILE A 666 69.36 -59.36 0.87
C ILE A 666 67.87 -59.31 1.16
N ARG A 667 67.31 -60.21 1.99
CA ARG A 667 65.91 -60.16 2.42
C ARG A 667 65.58 -58.85 3.13
N LEU A 668 66.41 -58.41 4.08
CA LEU A 668 66.25 -57.13 4.77
C LEU A 668 66.40 -55.92 3.83
N GLN A 669 67.19 -56.02 2.74
CA GLN A 669 67.24 -54.98 1.71
C GLN A 669 66.00 -54.99 0.80
N LEU A 670 65.47 -56.16 0.44
CA LEU A 670 64.24 -56.30 -0.35
C LEU A 670 63.01 -55.81 0.45
N GLU A 671 62.89 -56.17 1.73
CA GLU A 671 61.86 -55.67 2.63
C GLU A 671 61.94 -54.14 2.79
N ARG A 672 63.15 -53.60 2.99
CA ARG A 672 63.37 -52.14 3.00
C ARG A 672 63.08 -51.48 1.65
N PHE A 673 63.27 -52.19 0.54
CA PHE A 673 62.93 -51.70 -0.80
C PHE A 673 61.42 -51.71 -1.02
N GLU A 674 60.71 -52.75 -0.56
CA GLU A 674 59.25 -52.86 -0.60
C GLU A 674 58.58 -51.77 0.26
N CYS A 675 59.03 -51.57 1.51
CA CYS A 675 58.58 -50.45 2.33
C CYS A 675 58.81 -49.10 1.63
N LYS A 676 60.01 -48.88 1.07
CA LYS A 676 60.31 -47.66 0.30
C LYS A 676 59.45 -47.52 -0.97
N ASN A 677 59.13 -48.62 -1.64
CA ASN A 677 58.31 -48.63 -2.83
C ASN A 677 56.86 -48.29 -2.48
N ASN A 678 56.32 -48.81 -1.38
CA ASN A 678 55.00 -48.47 -0.87
C ASN A 678 54.95 -47.02 -0.36
N ASP A 679 55.99 -46.55 0.32
CA ASP A 679 56.22 -45.14 0.68
C ASP A 679 56.26 -44.21 -0.55
N MET A 680 56.77 -44.69 -1.68
CA MET A 680 56.77 -43.94 -2.94
C MET A 680 55.42 -44.00 -3.63
N LEU A 681 54.74 -45.15 -3.61
CA LEU A 681 53.39 -45.32 -4.16
C LEU A 681 52.40 -44.38 -3.47
N GLU A 682 52.40 -44.36 -2.14
CA GLU A 682 51.53 -43.49 -1.35
C GLU A 682 51.86 -41.99 -1.58
N LYS A 683 53.12 -41.65 -1.88
CA LYS A 683 53.51 -40.29 -2.31
C LYS A 683 53.06 -39.97 -3.73
N VAL A 684 53.15 -40.92 -4.66
CA VAL A 684 52.65 -40.79 -6.04
C VAL A 684 51.12 -40.63 -6.03
N ASP A 685 50.40 -41.39 -5.19
CA ASP A 685 48.96 -41.24 -5.02
C ASP A 685 48.59 -39.89 -4.38
N LYS A 686 49.33 -39.42 -3.38
CA LYS A 686 49.17 -38.06 -2.84
C LYS A 686 49.40 -36.99 -3.90
N ILE A 687 50.47 -37.11 -4.71
CA ILE A 687 50.77 -36.22 -5.82
C ILE A 687 49.68 -36.26 -6.91
N ASN A 688 49.20 -37.44 -7.29
CA ASN A 688 48.10 -37.59 -8.26
C ASN A 688 46.80 -36.96 -7.75
N ASN A 689 46.45 -37.18 -6.48
CA ASN A 689 45.31 -36.55 -5.84
C ASN A 689 45.46 -35.02 -5.75
N ASP A 690 46.66 -34.51 -5.50
CA ASP A 690 46.90 -33.06 -5.45
C ASP A 690 46.96 -32.44 -6.86
N ILE A 691 47.41 -33.17 -7.88
CA ILE A 691 47.28 -32.79 -9.30
C ILE A 691 45.81 -32.75 -9.73
N LEU A 692 44.99 -33.72 -9.32
CA LEU A 692 43.55 -33.73 -9.55
C LEU A 692 42.88 -32.52 -8.90
N LYS A 693 43.10 -32.29 -7.59
CA LYS A 693 42.62 -31.09 -6.88
C LYS A 693 43.12 -29.79 -7.53
N TRP A 694 44.36 -29.76 -8.04
CA TRP A 694 44.91 -28.59 -8.71
C TRP A 694 44.23 -28.33 -10.05
N ASN A 695 43.97 -29.38 -10.85
CA ASN A 695 43.23 -29.30 -12.11
C ASN A 695 41.76 -28.88 -11.88
N GLU A 696 41.09 -29.42 -10.86
CA GLU A 696 39.77 -28.97 -10.43
C GLU A 696 39.79 -27.49 -10.03
N ASN A 697 40.73 -27.08 -9.17
CA ASN A 697 40.90 -25.67 -8.78
C ASN A 697 41.24 -24.76 -9.98
N ALA A 698 41.97 -25.25 -10.98
CA ALA A 698 42.27 -24.54 -12.21
C ALA A 698 41.02 -24.38 -13.08
N ASN A 699 40.20 -25.42 -13.23
CA ASN A 699 38.91 -25.34 -13.91
C ASN A 699 37.92 -24.42 -13.18
N ILE A 700 37.79 -24.55 -11.85
CA ILE A 700 36.97 -23.67 -11.01
C ILE A 700 37.43 -22.20 -11.13
N LYS A 701 38.74 -21.93 -11.20
CA LYS A 701 39.28 -20.59 -11.48
C LYS A 701 38.93 -20.13 -12.91
N LYS A 702 39.13 -20.98 -13.93
CA LYS A 702 38.81 -20.70 -15.34
C LYS A 702 37.32 -20.39 -15.55
N GLU A 703 36.44 -21.12 -14.86
CA GLU A 703 35.00 -20.90 -14.88
C GLU A 703 34.58 -19.67 -14.08
N LYS A 704 35.19 -19.40 -12.91
CA LYS A 704 35.03 -18.12 -12.22
C LYS A 704 35.46 -16.95 -13.11
N TYR A 705 36.57 -17.05 -13.83
CA TYR A 705 36.99 -16.04 -14.80
C TYR A 705 36.02 -15.91 -15.99
N LYS A 706 35.51 -17.01 -16.55
CA LYS A 706 34.46 -16.98 -17.59
C LYS A 706 33.18 -16.29 -17.10
N ASN A 707 32.77 -16.54 -15.86
CA ASN A 707 31.61 -15.93 -15.24
C ASN A 707 31.83 -14.45 -14.89
N ILE A 708 33.04 -14.06 -14.44
CA ILE A 708 33.43 -12.66 -14.26
C ILE A 708 33.49 -11.94 -15.62
N GLN A 709 34.04 -12.57 -16.66
CA GLN A 709 34.10 -12.01 -18.01
C GLN A 709 32.69 -11.82 -18.60
N ASN A 710 31.76 -12.76 -18.38
CA ASN A 710 30.38 -12.62 -18.80
C ASN A 710 29.64 -11.52 -18.02
N LYS A 711 29.87 -11.39 -16.70
CA LYS A 711 29.36 -10.26 -15.91
C LYS A 711 29.89 -8.92 -16.44
N LEU A 712 31.21 -8.80 -16.63
CA LEU A 712 31.85 -7.62 -17.20
C LEU A 712 31.34 -7.30 -18.61
N LYS A 713 31.11 -8.29 -19.48
CA LYS A 713 30.47 -8.08 -20.79
C LYS A 713 29.05 -7.53 -20.66
N ASN A 714 28.24 -8.09 -19.75
CA ASN A 714 26.89 -7.63 -19.51
C ASN A 714 26.85 -6.22 -18.90
N ASP A 715 27.79 -5.89 -18.01
CA ASP A 715 27.88 -4.58 -17.38
C ASP A 715 28.49 -3.53 -18.34
N ILE A 716 29.42 -3.90 -19.22
CA ILE A 716 29.86 -3.07 -20.37
C ILE A 716 28.69 -2.84 -21.34
N PHE A 717 27.86 -3.83 -21.61
CA PHE A 717 26.68 -3.68 -22.46
C PHE A 717 25.63 -2.75 -21.83
N LYS A 718 25.37 -2.87 -20.53
CA LYS A 718 24.54 -1.89 -19.78
C LYS A 718 25.15 -0.49 -19.87
N LEU A 719 26.42 -0.32 -19.50
CA LEU A 719 27.11 0.98 -19.54
C LEU A 719 27.12 1.58 -20.95
N LYS A 720 27.14 0.76 -22.00
CA LYS A 720 26.99 1.25 -23.39
C LYS A 720 25.56 1.72 -23.65
N ASN A 721 24.54 0.92 -23.34
CA ASN A 721 23.14 1.33 -23.49
C ASN A 721 22.79 2.56 -22.65
N ASP A 722 23.32 2.66 -21.43
CA ASP A 722 23.17 3.80 -20.53
C ASP A 722 23.91 5.02 -21.10
N LYS A 723 25.14 4.87 -21.63
CA LYS A 723 25.85 5.95 -22.35
C LYS A 723 25.05 6.43 -23.56
N ASP A 724 24.57 5.53 -24.40
CA ASP A 724 23.81 5.87 -25.61
C ASP A 724 22.49 6.58 -25.23
N LYS A 725 21.83 6.14 -24.14
CA LYS A 725 20.67 6.81 -23.52
C LYS A 725 21.02 8.17 -22.90
N TYR A 726 22.16 8.33 -22.23
CA TYR A 726 22.61 9.61 -21.71
C TYR A 726 22.99 10.58 -22.84
N GLN A 727 23.53 10.09 -23.95
CA GLN A 727 23.82 10.87 -25.14
C GLN A 727 22.53 11.33 -25.84
N GLN A 728 21.50 10.47 -25.90
CA GLN A 728 20.17 10.85 -26.37
C GLN A 728 19.51 11.89 -25.44
N ASN A 729 19.54 11.65 -24.12
CA ASN A 729 19.02 12.61 -23.13
C ASN A 729 19.76 13.96 -23.21
N LEU A 730 21.08 13.95 -23.44
CA LEU A 730 21.87 15.17 -23.60
C LEU A 730 21.42 15.95 -24.84
N LEU A 731 21.24 15.29 -25.98
CA LEU A 731 20.69 15.89 -27.20
C LEU A 731 19.27 16.45 -26.97
N ASP A 732 18.42 15.73 -26.22
CA ASP A 732 17.08 16.19 -25.86
C ASP A 732 17.11 17.39 -24.89
N TYR A 733 18.11 17.48 -24.01
CA TYR A 733 18.34 18.65 -23.16
C TYR A 733 18.95 19.82 -23.93
N GLU A 734 19.86 19.59 -24.89
CA GLU A 734 20.39 20.62 -25.79
C GLU A 734 19.28 21.22 -26.66
N ASN A 735 18.39 20.37 -27.20
CA ASN A 735 17.18 20.80 -27.90
C ASN A 735 16.24 21.62 -26.99
N GLN A 736 16.02 21.18 -25.75
CA GLN A 736 15.23 21.96 -24.77
C GLN A 736 15.89 23.30 -24.43
N ILE A 737 17.21 23.34 -24.23
CA ILE A 737 17.99 24.56 -23.99
C ILE A 737 17.85 25.49 -25.19
N LEU A 738 18.01 25.01 -26.43
CA LEU A 738 17.81 25.82 -27.64
C LEU A 738 16.38 26.39 -27.75
N ILE A 739 15.36 25.59 -27.41
CA ILE A 739 13.96 26.05 -27.33
C ILE A 739 13.80 27.12 -26.24
N PHE A 740 14.43 26.96 -25.07
CA PHE A 740 14.40 27.96 -24.00
C PHE A 740 15.20 29.22 -24.34
N GLU A 741 16.35 29.11 -25.00
CA GLU A 741 17.13 30.26 -25.49
C GLU A 741 16.36 31.05 -26.53
N ASN A 742 15.68 30.38 -27.47
CA ASN A 742 14.82 31.05 -28.44
C ASN A 742 13.66 31.76 -27.73
N LYS A 743 12.96 31.09 -26.80
CA LYS A 743 11.92 31.73 -25.96
C LYS A 743 12.46 32.89 -25.11
N ILE A 744 13.69 32.82 -24.61
CA ILE A 744 14.36 33.90 -23.87
C ILE A 744 14.75 35.04 -24.81
N ARG A 745 15.17 34.75 -26.05
CA ARG A 745 15.51 35.74 -27.09
C ARG A 745 14.26 36.47 -27.57
N GLU A 746 13.18 35.75 -27.81
CA GLU A 746 11.85 36.30 -28.09
C GLU A 746 11.33 37.13 -26.91
N LYS A 747 11.40 36.60 -25.68
CA LYS A 747 10.99 37.34 -24.48
C LYS A 747 11.84 38.58 -24.24
N LYS A 748 13.16 38.55 -24.54
CA LYS A 748 14.03 39.74 -24.50
C LYS A 748 13.61 40.77 -25.54
N LYS A 749 13.39 40.38 -26.80
CA LYS A 749 12.84 41.29 -27.84
C LYS A 749 11.49 41.88 -27.44
N LEU A 750 10.58 41.05 -26.93
CA LEU A 750 9.27 41.48 -26.44
C LEU A 750 9.40 42.43 -25.24
N GLN A 751 10.32 42.15 -24.32
CA GLN A 751 10.60 42.98 -23.14
C GLN A 751 11.32 44.28 -23.51
N GLU A 752 12.09 44.30 -24.59
CA GLU A 752 12.71 45.49 -25.18
C GLU A 752 11.67 46.38 -25.87
N ILE A 753 10.74 45.79 -26.64
CA ILE A 753 9.56 46.47 -27.19
C ILE A 753 8.67 47.01 -26.05
N ILE A 754 8.38 46.20 -25.02
CA ILE A 754 7.64 46.64 -23.84
C ILE A 754 8.40 47.77 -23.13
N LYS A 755 9.72 47.69 -22.99
CA LYS A 755 10.53 48.76 -22.39
C LYS A 755 10.45 50.06 -23.20
N GLN A 756 10.47 50.00 -24.54
CA GLN A 756 10.24 51.17 -25.40
C GLN A 756 8.83 51.78 -25.18
N TYR A 757 7.81 50.95 -24.93
CA TYR A 757 6.48 51.43 -24.52
C TYR A 757 6.42 51.92 -23.05
N GLU A 758 7.22 51.38 -22.13
CA GLU A 758 7.25 51.81 -20.72
C GLU A 758 8.10 53.07 -20.49
N GLU A 759 9.10 53.32 -21.33
CA GLU A 759 9.92 54.54 -21.34
C GLU A 759 9.28 55.66 -22.19
N ASN A 760 8.22 55.35 -22.97
CA ASN A 760 7.41 56.34 -23.65
C ASN A 760 6.79 57.31 -22.62
N LYS A 761 7.13 58.59 -22.74
CA LYS A 761 6.74 59.66 -21.80
C LYS A 761 5.22 59.77 -21.63
N ASP A 762 4.44 59.55 -22.69
CA ASP A 762 2.98 59.60 -22.64
C ASP A 762 2.41 58.43 -21.83
N ILE A 763 3.01 57.24 -21.96
CA ILE A 763 2.62 56.06 -21.18
C ILE A 763 3.06 56.19 -19.72
N ILE A 764 4.21 56.82 -19.41
CA ILE A 764 4.58 57.17 -18.03
C ILE A 764 3.61 58.20 -17.44
N TYR A 765 3.24 59.23 -18.20
CA TYR A 765 2.30 60.26 -17.78
C TYR A 765 0.89 59.68 -17.55
N LEU A 766 0.42 58.82 -18.47
CA LEU A 766 -0.82 58.08 -18.32
C LEU A 766 -0.76 57.09 -17.14
N LYS A 767 0.35 56.39 -16.91
CA LYS A 767 0.56 55.55 -15.71
C LYS A 767 0.49 56.37 -14.42
N LYS A 768 1.11 57.55 -14.35
CA LYS A 768 1.00 58.46 -13.20
C LYS A 768 -0.44 58.98 -13.00
N GLN A 769 -1.13 59.37 -14.08
CA GLN A 769 -2.54 59.74 -14.01
C GLN A 769 -3.43 58.56 -13.57
N ILE A 770 -3.17 57.35 -14.06
CA ILE A 770 -3.89 56.12 -13.69
C ILE A 770 -3.58 55.75 -12.24
N GLN A 771 -2.34 55.90 -11.76
CA GLN A 771 -1.97 55.69 -10.38
C GLN A 771 -2.68 56.69 -9.46
N HIS A 772 -2.63 58.00 -9.74
CA HIS A 772 -3.37 59.00 -8.98
C HIS A 772 -4.89 58.73 -9.00
N LYS A 773 -5.46 58.39 -10.16
CA LYS A 773 -6.88 57.97 -10.29
C LYS A 773 -7.16 56.67 -9.54
N ASN A 774 -6.20 55.74 -9.46
CA ASN A 774 -6.30 54.49 -8.69
C ASN A 774 -6.17 54.73 -7.18
N GLU A 775 -5.37 55.69 -6.73
CA GLU A 775 -5.26 56.13 -5.33
C GLU A 775 -6.54 56.86 -4.89
N VAL A 776 -7.10 57.71 -5.76
CA VAL A 776 -8.44 58.28 -5.58
C VAL A 776 -9.52 57.17 -5.55
N VAL A 777 -9.46 56.18 -6.44
CA VAL A 777 -10.38 55.03 -6.45
C VAL A 777 -10.16 54.10 -5.25
N GLU A 778 -8.93 53.94 -4.75
CA GLU A 778 -8.59 53.25 -3.50
C GLU A 778 -9.21 53.97 -2.31
N ASN A 779 -9.08 55.29 -2.24
CA ASN A 779 -9.64 56.09 -1.17
C ASN A 779 -11.18 56.16 -1.24
N ILE A 780 -11.76 56.17 -2.45
CA ILE A 780 -13.20 55.97 -2.68
C ILE A 780 -13.60 54.55 -2.27
N LYS A 781 -12.85 53.49 -2.60
CA LYS A 781 -13.09 52.11 -2.16
C LYS A 781 -12.98 51.97 -0.64
N LYS A 782 -12.04 52.64 0.02
CA LYS A 782 -11.88 52.65 1.48
C LYS A 782 -13.06 53.36 2.15
N LYS A 783 -13.45 54.55 1.68
CA LYS A 783 -14.67 55.25 2.12
C LYS A 783 -15.93 54.41 1.84
N GLN A 784 -16.04 53.80 0.67
CA GLN A 784 -17.16 52.95 0.28
C GLN A 784 -17.23 51.65 1.09
N ASN A 785 -16.08 51.03 1.41
CA ASN A 785 -16.01 49.85 2.27
C ASN A 785 -16.31 50.20 3.73
N SER A 786 -15.91 51.39 4.21
CA SER A 786 -16.33 51.93 5.51
C SER A 786 -17.84 52.16 5.54
N ILE A 787 -18.42 52.79 4.52
CA ILE A 787 -19.87 52.95 4.36
C ILE A 787 -20.57 51.59 4.30
N LEU A 788 -20.05 50.62 3.54
CA LEU A 788 -20.63 49.28 3.38
C LEU A 788 -20.47 48.45 4.67
N ALA A 789 -19.40 48.65 5.45
CA ALA A 789 -19.24 48.08 6.78
C ALA A 789 -20.21 48.71 7.79
N ASN A 790 -20.38 50.03 7.80
CA ASN A 790 -21.36 50.73 8.63
C ASN A 790 -22.80 50.32 8.27
N ILE A 791 -23.09 50.13 6.98
CA ILE A 791 -24.37 49.62 6.48
C ILE A 791 -24.56 48.15 6.85
N LYS A 792 -23.52 47.31 6.79
CA LYS A 792 -23.58 45.93 7.32
C LYS A 792 -23.79 45.92 8.83
N LEU A 793 -23.17 46.81 9.59
CA LEU A 793 -23.39 46.94 11.04
C LEU A 793 -24.81 47.44 11.35
N ALA A 794 -25.38 48.32 10.51
CA ALA A 794 -26.77 48.77 10.63
C ALA A 794 -27.77 47.67 10.23
N LEU A 795 -27.50 46.91 9.16
CA LEU A 795 -28.29 45.74 8.77
C LEU A 795 -28.22 44.62 9.81
N ASN A 796 -27.03 44.32 10.34
CA ASN A 796 -26.87 43.33 11.40
C ASN A 796 -27.58 43.81 12.68
N LYS A 797 -27.38 45.05 13.13
CA LYS A 797 -28.15 45.60 14.27
C LYS A 797 -29.66 45.59 14.04
N ARG A 798 -30.12 45.82 12.80
CA ARG A 798 -31.55 45.73 12.45
C ARG A 798 -32.02 44.27 12.47
N ASN A 799 -31.25 43.32 11.98
CA ASN A 799 -31.58 41.89 12.08
C ASN A 799 -31.58 41.46 13.55
N ASP A 800 -30.55 41.80 14.33
CA ASP A 800 -30.50 41.57 15.78
C ASP A 800 -31.72 42.16 16.51
N LEU A 801 -32.29 43.28 16.02
CA LEU A 801 -33.51 43.90 16.56
C LEU A 801 -34.80 43.26 16.04
N ASP A 802 -34.89 42.88 14.77
CA ASP A 802 -36.01 42.14 14.19
C ASP A 802 -36.10 40.74 14.84
N ASP A 803 -34.97 40.04 14.98
CA ASP A 803 -34.84 38.72 15.59
C ASP A 803 -35.10 38.78 17.10
N LYS A 804 -34.59 39.80 17.81
CA LYS A 804 -34.98 40.04 19.21
C LYS A 804 -36.45 40.38 19.33
N LYS A 805 -37.04 41.16 18.40
CA LYS A 805 -38.47 41.46 18.41
C LYS A 805 -39.29 40.18 18.20
N GLU A 806 -38.93 39.32 17.25
CA GLU A 806 -39.62 38.05 17.03
C GLU A 806 -39.45 37.09 18.22
N LEU A 807 -38.27 37.08 18.86
CA LEU A 807 -38.02 36.33 20.09
C LEU A 807 -38.83 36.88 21.28
N PHE A 808 -38.90 38.20 21.44
CA PHE A 808 -39.74 38.84 22.47
C PHE A 808 -41.22 38.56 22.22
N GLN A 809 -41.68 38.62 20.96
CA GLN A 809 -43.08 38.38 20.61
C GLN A 809 -43.47 36.93 20.88
N LYS A 810 -42.64 35.95 20.47
CA LYS A 810 -42.80 34.53 20.85
C LYS A 810 -42.72 34.29 22.36
N ASN A 811 -41.85 35.00 23.09
CA ASN A 811 -41.76 34.88 24.55
C ASN A 811 -42.94 35.54 25.29
N PHE A 812 -43.61 36.52 24.67
CA PHE A 812 -44.84 37.14 25.17
C PHE A 812 -46.04 36.21 24.94
N GLU A 813 -46.15 35.64 23.73
CA GLU A 813 -47.11 34.60 23.37
C GLU A 813 -46.95 33.33 24.24
N ASN A 814 -45.72 33.02 24.68
CA ASN A 814 -45.41 31.92 25.61
C ASN A 814 -45.38 32.31 27.11
N GLY A 815 -45.73 33.55 27.49
CA GLY A 815 -45.95 33.96 28.89
C GLY A 815 -44.74 33.97 29.84
N VAL A 816 -43.49 34.03 29.37
CA VAL A 816 -42.29 33.89 30.24
C VAL A 816 -41.79 35.25 30.78
N ASN A 817 -41.72 35.41 32.10
CA ASN A 817 -41.33 36.67 32.75
C ASN A 817 -39.84 37.02 32.55
N VAL A 818 -39.57 38.09 31.79
CA VAL A 818 -38.23 38.50 31.33
C VAL A 818 -37.38 39.18 32.41
N SER A 819 -37.99 39.75 33.47
CA SER A 819 -37.34 40.67 34.41
C SER A 819 -36.05 40.10 35.07
N PHE A 820 -36.10 38.84 35.51
CA PHE A 820 -35.06 38.24 36.35
C PHE A 820 -33.71 38.04 35.62
N LYS A 821 -33.71 37.79 34.30
CA LYS A 821 -32.48 37.57 33.52
C LYS A 821 -31.63 38.84 33.42
N ILE A 822 -32.27 40.01 33.30
CA ILE A 822 -31.58 41.30 33.15
C ILE A 822 -30.79 41.66 34.43
N GLN A 823 -31.35 41.37 35.61
CA GLN A 823 -30.63 41.56 36.88
C GLN A 823 -29.37 40.69 37.01
N HIS A 824 -29.38 39.47 36.47
CA HIS A 824 -28.24 38.56 36.55
C HIS A 824 -27.04 39.04 35.72
N GLU A 825 -27.26 39.52 34.48
CA GLU A 825 -26.20 40.01 33.60
C GLU A 825 -25.48 41.25 34.18
N ILE A 826 -26.23 42.17 34.79
CA ILE A 826 -25.68 43.37 35.47
C ILE A 826 -24.71 42.98 36.59
N SER A 827 -24.96 41.86 37.29
CA SER A 827 -24.06 41.34 38.34
C SER A 827 -22.75 40.79 37.78
N MET A 828 -22.81 40.04 36.67
CA MET A 828 -21.63 39.49 36.00
C MET A 828 -20.67 40.58 35.48
N ILE A 829 -21.21 41.66 34.91
CA ILE A 829 -20.43 42.79 34.40
C ILE A 829 -19.59 43.44 35.53
N LYS A 830 -20.17 43.61 36.73
CA LYS A 830 -19.47 44.16 37.90
C LYS A 830 -18.28 43.29 38.35
N LYS A 831 -18.40 41.95 38.31
CA LYS A 831 -17.27 41.04 38.62
C LYS A 831 -16.11 41.21 37.63
N ASN A 832 -16.39 41.26 36.33
CA ASN A 832 -15.36 41.34 35.29
C ASN A 832 -14.51 42.62 35.37
N ILE A 833 -15.12 43.77 35.71
CA ILE A 833 -14.40 45.04 35.90
C ILE A 833 -13.38 44.94 37.05
N LYS A 834 -13.74 44.29 38.16
CA LYS A 834 -12.85 44.11 39.32
C LYS A 834 -11.64 43.23 38.98
N ALA A 835 -11.84 42.16 38.20
CA ALA A 835 -10.77 41.29 37.72
C ALA A 835 -9.78 42.00 36.78
N LYS A 836 -10.27 42.85 35.86
CA LYS A 836 -9.43 43.64 34.94
C LYS A 836 -8.55 44.65 35.68
N LYS A 837 -9.04 45.30 36.75
CA LYS A 837 -8.22 46.20 37.58
C LYS A 837 -7.02 45.46 38.20
N LYS A 838 -7.20 44.27 38.76
CA LYS A 838 -6.09 43.49 39.37
C LYS A 838 -5.01 43.13 38.33
N LYS A 839 -5.40 42.67 37.13
CA LYS A 839 -4.42 42.36 36.06
C LYS A 839 -3.57 43.56 35.63
N ARG A 840 -4.11 44.79 35.65
CA ARG A 840 -3.34 46.00 35.34
C ARG A 840 -2.23 46.27 36.37
N GLN A 841 -2.49 45.95 37.64
CA GLN A 841 -1.57 46.24 38.74
C GLN A 841 -0.35 45.30 38.73
N ASN A 842 -0.57 44.01 38.45
CA ASN A 842 0.50 43.02 38.23
C ASN A 842 1.41 43.36 37.03
N LEU A 843 0.92 44.10 36.03
CA LEU A 843 1.68 44.50 34.85
C LEU A 843 2.68 45.62 35.17
N TYR A 844 2.32 46.58 36.04
CA TYR A 844 3.25 47.63 36.50
C TYR A 844 4.43 47.03 37.27
N THR A 845 4.16 46.16 38.25
CA THR A 845 5.22 45.53 39.06
C THR A 845 6.22 44.69 38.27
N HIS A 846 5.85 44.24 37.06
CA HIS A 846 6.77 43.51 36.18
C HIS A 846 7.59 44.44 35.27
N PHE A 847 7.08 45.65 35.01
CA PHE A 847 7.82 46.68 34.28
C PHE A 847 8.99 47.22 35.11
N ASP A 848 8.75 47.52 36.39
CA ASP A 848 9.78 48.00 37.33
C ASP A 848 10.95 46.99 37.47
N GLN A 849 10.64 45.69 37.51
CA GLN A 849 11.64 44.60 37.54
C GLN A 849 12.53 44.59 36.28
N ILE A 850 11.95 44.88 35.11
CA ILE A 850 12.70 44.96 33.86
C ILE A 850 13.61 46.19 33.88
N THR A 851 13.13 47.35 34.35
CA THR A 851 13.94 48.57 34.49
C THR A 851 15.18 48.34 35.36
N GLN A 852 15.03 47.72 36.54
CA GLN A 852 16.15 47.42 37.44
C GLN A 852 17.17 46.42 36.83
N SER A 853 16.72 45.49 35.98
CA SER A 853 17.64 44.59 35.27
C SER A 853 18.47 45.29 34.18
N TYR A 854 17.91 46.33 33.53
CA TYR A 854 18.64 47.17 32.58
C TYR A 854 19.68 48.06 33.28
N GLU A 855 19.37 48.63 34.45
CA GLU A 855 20.32 49.45 35.22
C GLU A 855 21.55 48.64 35.65
N ASN A 856 21.35 47.41 36.15
CA ASN A 856 22.46 46.51 36.50
C ASN A 856 23.36 46.14 35.31
N LEU A 857 22.78 45.97 34.11
CA LEU A 857 23.55 45.71 32.88
C LEU A 857 24.41 46.91 32.45
N ILE A 858 23.93 48.14 32.66
CA ILE A 858 24.68 49.36 32.37
C ILE A 858 25.92 49.46 33.27
N SER A 859 25.79 49.16 34.56
CA SER A 859 26.92 49.16 35.51
C SER A 859 28.03 48.19 35.12
N GLN A 860 27.68 46.95 34.73
CA GLN A 860 28.66 45.93 34.31
C GLN A 860 29.47 46.36 33.06
N ILE A 861 28.84 47.08 32.13
CA ILE A 861 29.53 47.62 30.94
C ILE A 861 30.59 48.67 31.34
N GLN A 862 30.31 49.51 32.34
CA GLN A 862 31.24 50.54 32.83
C GLN A 862 32.47 49.93 33.54
N GLU A 863 32.28 48.85 34.31
CA GLU A 863 33.39 48.11 34.94
C GLU A 863 34.30 47.48 33.88
N HIS A 864 33.74 46.78 32.88
CA HIS A 864 34.52 46.20 31.80
C HIS A 864 35.26 47.24 30.95
N GLN A 865 34.64 48.39 30.69
CA GLN A 865 35.28 49.50 29.96
C GLN A 865 36.48 50.06 30.74
N SER A 866 36.38 50.15 32.07
CA SER A 866 37.47 50.58 32.96
C SER A 866 38.62 49.56 32.98
N TYR A 867 38.32 48.27 33.01
CA TYR A 867 39.31 47.19 32.95
C TYR A 867 40.14 47.22 31.64
N ILE A 868 39.50 47.46 30.49
CA ILE A 868 40.17 47.58 29.19
C ILE A 868 41.12 48.80 29.16
N GLN A 869 40.74 49.92 29.78
CA GLN A 869 41.62 51.08 29.88
C GLN A 869 42.90 50.79 30.68
N HIS A 870 42.79 50.07 31.80
CA HIS A 870 43.95 49.63 32.58
C HIS A 870 44.86 48.68 31.77
N LEU A 871 44.28 47.73 31.03
CA LEU A 871 45.05 46.80 30.19
C LEU A 871 45.88 47.52 29.10
N ASN A 872 45.29 48.55 28.46
CA ASN A 872 45.99 49.37 27.47
C ASN A 872 47.13 50.20 28.08
N GLN A 873 46.99 50.67 29.32
CA GLN A 873 48.08 51.36 30.02
C GLN A 873 49.26 50.41 30.29
N GLN A 874 49.00 49.18 30.73
CA GLN A 874 50.03 48.14 30.92
C GLN A 874 50.76 47.80 29.61
N TYR A 875 50.02 47.65 28.50
CA TYR A 875 50.59 47.40 27.18
C TYR A 875 51.55 48.52 26.73
N ASN A 876 51.14 49.79 26.88
CA ASN A 876 51.97 50.93 26.50
C ASN A 876 53.28 51.03 27.31
N ILE A 877 53.26 50.65 28.59
CA ILE A 877 54.48 50.59 29.43
C ILE A 877 55.43 49.51 28.91
N LEU A 878 54.92 48.33 28.57
CA LEU A 878 55.73 47.22 28.03
C LEU A 878 56.38 47.57 26.68
N ASP A 879 55.65 48.24 25.78
CA ASP A 879 56.18 48.72 24.50
C ASP A 879 57.33 49.74 24.68
N VAL A 880 57.22 50.66 25.66
CA VAL A 880 58.31 51.58 26.01
C VAL A 880 59.54 50.84 26.54
N VAL A 881 59.38 49.86 27.43
CA VAL A 881 60.49 49.03 27.94
C VAL A 881 61.17 48.25 26.81
N LEU A 882 60.40 47.68 25.88
CA LEU A 882 60.91 46.93 24.72
C LEU A 882 61.71 47.84 23.77
N LYS A 883 61.28 49.10 23.61
CA LYS A 883 62.03 50.15 22.86
C LYS A 883 63.35 50.54 23.54
N VAL A 884 63.39 50.62 24.87
CA VAL A 884 64.65 50.86 25.62
C VAL A 884 65.62 49.69 25.46
N LEU A 885 65.17 48.44 25.67
CA LEU A 885 66.02 47.25 25.53
C LEU A 885 66.54 47.04 24.09
N THR A 886 65.74 47.39 23.07
CA THR A 886 66.20 47.32 21.67
C THR A 886 67.15 48.47 21.28
N PHE A 887 67.06 49.64 21.93
CA PHE A 887 68.09 50.68 21.84
C PHE A 887 69.39 50.22 22.51
N GLU A 888 69.33 49.68 23.72
CA GLU A 888 70.51 49.17 24.44
C GLU A 888 71.24 48.07 23.65
N LYS A 889 70.49 47.10 23.10
CA LYS A 889 71.05 46.04 22.25
C LYS A 889 71.77 46.61 21.02
N LYS A 890 71.28 47.71 20.43
CA LYS A 890 71.97 48.43 19.34
C LYS A 890 73.22 49.15 19.84
N HIS A 891 73.20 49.79 21.01
CA HIS A 891 74.38 50.45 21.58
C HIS A 891 75.51 49.46 21.88
N ARG A 892 75.21 48.39 22.64
CA ARG A 892 76.16 47.32 22.96
C ARG A 892 76.74 46.68 21.69
N PHE A 893 75.94 46.52 20.63
CA PHE A 893 76.42 46.03 19.32
C PHE A 893 77.35 47.03 18.61
N GLN A 894 77.04 48.33 18.63
CA GLN A 894 77.92 49.36 18.07
C GLN A 894 79.26 49.48 18.84
N GLU A 895 79.26 49.28 20.15
CA GLU A 895 80.50 49.23 20.93
C GLU A 895 81.29 47.96 20.65
N LEU A 896 80.64 46.80 20.56
CA LEU A 896 81.30 45.56 20.12
C LEU A 896 81.94 45.71 18.73
N LEU A 897 81.30 46.45 17.82
CA LEU A 897 81.83 46.77 16.49
C LEU A 897 83.03 47.73 16.56
N LYS A 898 83.02 48.73 17.45
CA LYS A 898 84.20 49.58 17.73
C LYS A 898 85.36 48.75 18.28
N PHE A 899 85.10 47.85 19.24
CA PHE A 899 86.12 46.96 19.79
C PHE A 899 86.66 45.98 18.74
N GLN A 900 85.81 45.39 17.89
CA GLN A 900 86.27 44.53 16.79
C GLN A 900 87.11 45.29 15.75
N ASN A 901 86.77 46.55 15.44
CA ASN A 901 87.58 47.38 14.55
C ASN A 901 88.91 47.81 15.19
N ALA A 902 88.94 48.07 16.50
CA ALA A 902 90.17 48.32 17.23
C ALA A 902 91.08 47.07 17.25
N VAL A 903 90.52 45.89 17.56
CA VAL A 903 91.25 44.61 17.59
C VAL A 903 91.74 44.16 16.21
N LYS A 904 91.07 44.56 15.11
CA LYS A 904 91.55 44.27 13.74
C LYS A 904 92.73 45.13 13.29
N ASN A 905 92.99 46.28 13.91
CA ASN A 905 93.97 47.27 13.44
C ASN A 905 95.24 47.36 14.32
N VAL A 906 95.52 46.33 15.14
CA VAL A 906 96.58 46.33 16.18
C VAL A 906 98.03 46.43 15.65
N HIS A 907 98.24 46.54 14.33
CA HIS A 907 99.57 46.74 13.72
C HIS A 907 99.76 48.07 12.95
N THR A 908 98.87 49.06 13.14
CA THR A 908 99.18 50.47 12.83
C THR A 908 98.69 51.39 13.95
N LEU A 909 99.46 52.44 14.26
CA LEU A 909 99.30 53.39 15.38
C LEU A 909 99.57 52.76 16.76
N GLN A 910 100.57 53.14 17.57
CA GLN A 910 101.54 54.24 17.53
C GLN A 910 100.94 55.67 17.53
N ASP A 911 101.60 56.58 18.25
CA ASP A 911 101.30 58.03 18.34
C ASP A 911 99.93 58.46 18.94
N THR A 912 99.89 58.37 20.27
CA THR A 912 99.56 59.48 21.20
C THR A 912 98.36 60.43 20.96
N LYS A 913 97.62 60.65 22.06
CA LYS A 913 96.88 61.89 22.40
C LYS A 913 95.80 62.36 21.39
N ASN A 914 94.58 61.86 21.56
CA ASN A 914 93.32 62.64 21.58
C ASN A 914 92.14 61.70 21.94
N ASN A 915 91.14 62.06 22.75
CA ASN A 915 90.98 63.23 23.61
C ASN A 915 90.00 62.89 24.78
N TYR A 916 90.53 62.49 25.95
CA TYR A 916 89.72 61.98 27.06
C TYR A 916 88.79 63.05 27.67
N ASP A 917 89.17 64.32 27.59
CA ASP A 917 88.37 65.45 28.09
C ASP A 917 87.13 65.75 27.25
N ILE A 918 87.08 65.36 25.97
CA ILE A 918 85.85 65.45 25.16
C ILE A 918 84.79 64.46 25.66
N ILE A 919 85.19 63.23 26.00
CA ILE A 919 84.29 62.23 26.58
C ILE A 919 83.80 62.72 27.95
N LYS A 920 84.72 63.22 28.80
CA LYS A 920 84.40 63.77 30.13
C LYS A 920 83.43 64.96 30.07
N LYS A 921 83.60 65.88 29.11
CA LYS A 921 82.63 66.98 28.87
C LYS A 921 81.26 66.47 28.43
N ASN A 922 81.20 65.50 27.51
CA ASN A 922 79.93 64.96 27.03
C ASN A 922 79.15 64.25 28.16
N CYS A 923 79.81 63.39 28.95
CA CYS A 923 79.17 62.75 30.12
C CYS A 923 78.61 63.77 31.14
N SER A 924 79.31 64.89 31.35
CA SER A 924 78.82 65.98 32.22
C SER A 924 77.54 66.65 31.68
N ILE A 925 77.45 66.85 30.36
CA ILE A 925 76.24 67.39 29.71
C ILE A 925 75.05 66.43 29.86
N TYR A 926 75.25 65.12 29.71
CA TYR A 926 74.20 64.12 29.96
C TYR A 926 73.77 64.09 31.44
N LYS A 927 74.72 64.12 32.39
CA LYS A 927 74.42 64.16 33.84
C LYS A 927 73.57 65.38 34.21
N ASN A 928 73.86 66.54 33.65
CA ASN A 928 73.05 67.76 33.84
C ASN A 928 71.65 67.67 33.21
N LYS A 929 71.51 67.08 32.02
CA LYS A 929 70.18 66.82 31.41
C LYS A 929 69.32 65.86 32.24
N ILE A 930 69.92 64.84 32.84
CA ILE A 930 69.20 63.88 33.69
C ILE A 930 68.79 64.51 35.03
N ILE A 931 69.58 65.43 35.59
CA ILE A 931 69.18 66.23 36.76
C ILE A 931 67.96 67.13 36.43
N ALA A 932 67.91 67.73 35.24
CA ALA A 932 66.72 68.47 34.79
C ALA A 932 65.47 67.56 34.65
N ILE A 933 65.63 66.34 34.12
CA ILE A 933 64.55 65.34 34.05
C ILE A 933 64.09 64.92 35.46
N LYS A 934 65.02 64.70 36.41
CA LYS A 934 64.72 64.38 37.82
C LYS A 934 63.89 65.48 38.49
N ASN A 935 64.17 66.75 38.19
CA ASN A 935 63.40 67.87 38.74
C ASN A 935 62.00 67.98 38.09
N ASN A 936 61.89 67.78 36.78
CA ASN A 936 60.59 67.79 36.09
C ASN A 936 59.69 66.63 36.54
N LEU A 937 60.24 65.43 36.76
CA LEU A 937 59.49 64.28 37.26
C LEU A 937 59.00 64.46 38.71
N LYS A 938 59.73 65.22 39.54
CA LYS A 938 59.28 65.56 40.91
C LYS A 938 58.04 66.46 40.97
N ILE A 939 57.66 67.11 39.86
CA ILE A 939 56.43 67.93 39.77
C ILE A 939 55.19 67.02 39.61
N PHE A 940 55.34 65.83 39.03
CA PHE A 940 54.27 64.83 38.91
C PHE A 940 54.15 64.01 40.20
N GLY A 941 53.52 64.61 41.23
CA GLY A 941 53.35 64.04 42.57
C GLY A 941 52.39 62.82 42.65
N ALA A 942 52.74 61.70 42.02
CA ALA A 942 52.01 60.43 42.10
C ALA A 942 52.90 59.34 42.73
N LYS A 943 52.54 58.86 43.92
CA LYS A 943 53.19 57.70 44.56
C LYS A 943 52.82 56.42 43.79
N ASN A 944 53.72 55.95 42.94
CA ASN A 944 53.54 54.71 42.17
C ASN A 944 54.89 53.96 42.11
N GLU A 945 54.94 52.81 42.80
CA GLU A 945 56.12 51.92 42.94
C GLU A 945 56.84 51.59 41.63
N VAL A 946 56.10 51.57 40.51
CA VAL A 946 56.65 51.26 39.19
C VAL A 946 57.61 52.36 38.71
N TYR A 947 57.36 53.62 39.06
CA TYR A 947 58.25 54.74 38.72
C TYR A 947 59.50 54.77 39.60
N GLU A 948 59.45 54.30 40.85
CA GLU A 948 60.67 54.10 41.66
C GLU A 948 61.55 53.00 41.08
N LYS A 949 60.98 51.89 40.60
CA LYS A 949 61.74 50.84 39.89
C LYS A 949 62.35 51.35 38.58
N LEU A 950 61.63 52.19 37.82
CA LEU A 950 62.18 52.81 36.61
C LEU A 950 63.31 53.80 36.93
N LEU A 951 63.19 54.57 38.02
CA LEU A 951 64.26 55.45 38.51
C LEU A 951 65.46 54.65 39.01
N PHE A 952 65.26 53.53 39.71
CA PHE A 952 66.34 52.66 40.20
C PHE A 952 67.20 52.13 39.05
N VAL A 953 66.56 51.57 38.01
CA VAL A 953 67.27 51.10 36.80
C VAL A 953 68.00 52.24 36.08
N LEU A 954 67.44 53.46 36.08
CA LEU A 954 68.11 54.63 35.51
C LEU A 954 69.25 55.21 36.39
N PHE A 955 69.31 54.89 37.68
CA PHE A 955 70.44 55.22 38.56
C PHE A 955 71.54 54.16 38.51
N GLU A 956 71.18 52.87 38.45
CA GLU A 956 72.12 51.77 38.21
C GLU A 956 72.89 51.95 36.88
N TRP A 957 72.24 52.58 35.88
CA TRP A 957 72.80 53.00 34.59
C TRP A 957 73.60 54.33 34.62
N LEU A 958 73.90 54.86 35.82
CA LEU A 958 74.67 56.11 36.02
C LEU A 958 75.78 56.01 37.07
N GLU A 959 75.86 54.90 37.81
CA GLU A 959 76.96 54.57 38.72
C GLU A 959 77.91 53.49 38.14
N ASN A 960 77.50 52.82 37.06
CA ASN A 960 78.33 52.00 36.17
C ASN A 960 78.65 52.74 34.87
#